data_AF-A0A9E4PWY7-F1
#
_entry.id   AF-A0A9E4PWY7-F1
#
_cell.length_a   1.000
_cell.length_b   1.000
_cell.length_c   1.000
_cell.angle_alpha   90.00
_cell.angle_beta   90.00
_cell.angle_gamma   90.00
#
_symmetry.space_group_name_H-M   'P 1'
#
loop_
_entity.id
_entity.type
_entity.pdbx_description
1 polymer ?
#
loop_
_entity_poly.entity_id
_entity_poly.type
_entity_poly.pdbx_seq_one_letter_code
_entity_poly.pdbx_strand_id
1 'polypeptide(L)'
;MERFYASLKTLRPVQAMVLVLALLASAGATYAGYELSSGGPSSGLAEDQQLIPIGFGDLVRQVTTSGSLEFPNRETLSFGTAGKVERLLVRDGQSVTAGQELARLDAATAATLAQSVAQAQVDIITAQKLLDELAIPTELSLAQARRKVAGAEFDLQAAREALDGLLNSAALDLAQARQKVAKAEFDLKAAGEALDEANVPFSSEQIKTQEQTVASVRVKVRDAEEALGGLGVSFSQSLAQALLNQADAKADLVAARNALDTYEAANIIKLSQAREDQAQAQTVYDEIALRLEDLLSSQASGVEGLFGQILQTQEFLATLKDTLDSANAELVPLEQLVTKKEKEESDLAEATSSLDDLGAGATTPAIEAQLAKIEDARTNLGAVLNSGLDATVAEAELAALKLGLSAVESGANPAQISLFESDFVQAWAKLGKEEESLADMIAGPDAVTVELRSREIDVAAASLKQADLDLEYLLSLSLEDPALLDSRLAAISEGNLAEITAVPDAVEVALRSQEIEVAMASLDQADQDLADLLAPDAADLALLFARLTAAQTAHAAALEKLRNATITAPFDGIVSLVSVLEGDQVGANAPIVEVVDPSVVEMDGIVDEIDILLLREGLIASITVDALPGRVLEGFVSEIAPVANIQQGVVTYSVRVQIQIPDGLRLRDGLSAVADLVLEQRLNVLLLPQQAIFGSFQAPTVMLETESGIEERPVILGDTDGFWTEVQAGLQEGDRVVIQNAQVSDDPFQALRDRFRGGGGIGGGGAFPGRR
;
A
#
# COMPACT_ATOMS: atom_id res chain seq x y z
N MET A 1 -84.33 75.55 80.50
CA MET A 1 -85.55 74.72 80.33
C MET A 1 -86.15 74.29 81.67
N GLU A 2 -85.40 73.71 82.60
CA GLU A 2 -85.98 73.25 83.89
C GLU A 2 -86.55 74.35 84.79
N ARG A 3 -85.96 75.56 84.80
CA ARG A 3 -86.51 76.70 85.56
C ARG A 3 -87.83 77.24 84.98
N PHE A 4 -88.05 77.07 83.68
CA PHE A 4 -89.26 77.54 82.99
C PHE A 4 -90.45 76.62 83.28
N TYR A 5 -90.19 75.31 83.35
CA TYR A 5 -91.20 74.30 83.69
C TYR A 5 -91.68 74.40 85.15
N ALA A 6 -90.76 74.73 86.08
CA ALA A 6 -91.11 74.91 87.49
C ALA A 6 -92.03 76.13 87.71
N SER A 7 -91.85 77.22 86.94
CA SER A 7 -92.69 78.42 87.02
C SER A 7 -94.10 78.22 86.43
N LEU A 8 -94.27 77.27 85.52
CA LEU A 8 -95.58 76.92 84.94
C LEU A 8 -96.49 76.16 85.91
N LYS A 9 -95.92 75.45 86.91
CA LYS A 9 -96.68 74.62 87.86
C LYS A 9 -97.26 75.37 89.05
N THR A 10 -96.88 76.64 89.25
CA THR A 10 -97.39 77.52 90.31
C THR A 10 -98.46 78.51 89.82
N LEU A 11 -98.79 78.50 88.52
CA LEU A 11 -99.78 79.40 87.93
C LEU A 11 -101.20 78.92 88.28
N ARG A 12 -101.97 79.82 88.89
CA ARG A 12 -103.41 79.59 89.11
C ARG A 12 -104.11 79.49 87.75
N PRO A 13 -105.17 78.68 87.59
CA PRO A 13 -105.77 78.36 86.28
C PRO A 13 -106.15 79.58 85.43
N VAL A 14 -106.49 80.71 86.07
CA VAL A 14 -106.82 81.96 85.39
C VAL A 14 -105.60 82.58 84.67
N GLN A 15 -104.39 82.45 85.21
CA GLN A 15 -103.17 83.04 84.63
C GLN A 15 -102.68 82.26 83.39
N ALA A 16 -102.91 80.94 83.35
CA ALA A 16 -102.58 80.13 82.18
C ALA A 16 -103.47 80.48 80.97
N MET A 17 -104.76 80.79 81.21
CA MET A 17 -105.71 81.14 80.14
C MET A 17 -105.35 82.47 79.46
N VAL A 18 -104.87 83.46 80.21
CA VAL A 18 -104.46 84.76 79.67
C VAL A 18 -103.21 84.64 78.77
N LEU A 19 -102.28 83.76 79.13
CA LEU A 19 -101.03 83.56 78.39
C LEU A 19 -101.27 82.90 77.02
N VAL A 20 -102.23 81.97 76.94
CA VAL A 20 -102.65 81.34 75.67
C VAL A 20 -103.34 82.34 74.75
N LEU A 21 -104.19 83.22 75.30
CA LEU A 21 -104.87 84.27 74.53
C LEU A 21 -103.90 85.32 73.96
N ALA A 22 -102.86 85.68 74.72
CA ALA A 22 -101.83 86.60 74.26
C ALA A 22 -100.97 86.02 73.11
N LEU A 23 -100.67 84.71 73.15
CA LEU A 23 -99.93 84.03 72.09
C LEU A 23 -100.72 83.98 70.78
N LEU A 24 -102.03 83.69 70.83
CA LEU A 24 -102.87 83.66 69.63
C LEU A 24 -103.03 85.04 68.98
N ALA A 25 -103.11 86.12 69.77
CA ALA A 25 -103.17 87.48 69.23
C ALA A 25 -101.86 87.89 68.53
N SER A 26 -100.70 87.44 69.05
CA SER A 26 -99.40 87.75 68.44
C SER A 26 -99.20 87.09 67.08
N ALA A 27 -99.67 85.85 66.89
CA ALA A 27 -99.53 85.14 65.62
C ALA A 27 -100.39 85.74 64.48
N GLY A 28 -101.57 86.29 64.81
CA GLY A 28 -102.44 86.94 63.82
C GLY A 28 -101.85 88.25 63.27
N ALA A 29 -101.13 89.01 64.10
CA ALA A 29 -100.54 90.28 63.69
C ALA A 29 -99.34 90.09 62.74
N THR A 30 -98.56 89.02 62.89
CA THR A 30 -97.39 88.73 62.05
C THR A 30 -97.79 88.31 60.63
N TYR A 31 -98.91 87.60 60.47
CA TYR A 31 -99.36 87.14 59.15
C TYR A 31 -99.85 88.30 58.27
N ALA A 32 -100.61 89.24 58.84
CA ALA A 32 -101.13 90.40 58.09
C ALA A 32 -100.04 91.38 57.63
N GLY A 33 -98.86 91.40 58.28
CA GLY A 33 -97.73 92.24 57.88
C GLY A 33 -96.93 91.71 56.69
N TYR A 34 -96.96 90.40 56.44
CA TYR A 34 -96.20 89.77 55.35
C TYR A 34 -96.85 90.00 53.97
N GLU A 35 -98.19 90.09 53.93
CA GLU A 35 -98.92 90.18 52.66
C GLU A 35 -98.92 91.59 52.03
N LEU A 36 -98.57 92.63 52.79
CA LEU A 36 -98.56 94.02 52.32
C LEU A 36 -97.19 94.55 51.84
N SER A 37 -96.14 93.72 51.80
CA SER A 37 -94.74 94.20 51.64
C SER A 37 -93.96 93.67 50.42
N SER A 38 -94.53 92.87 49.52
CA SER A 38 -93.78 92.31 48.38
C SER A 38 -94.42 92.60 47.02
N GLY A 39 -94.49 93.88 46.65
CA GLY A 39 -94.77 94.32 45.28
C GLY A 39 -93.62 95.17 44.71
N GLY A 40 -92.83 94.57 43.81
CA GLY A 40 -91.76 95.20 43.01
C GLY A 40 -91.24 94.22 41.94
N PRO A 41 -90.77 94.68 40.76
CA PRO A 41 -91.37 94.35 39.46
C PRO A 41 -90.85 93.10 38.74
N SER A 42 -91.72 92.57 37.89
CA SER A 42 -91.67 91.37 37.05
C SER A 42 -90.68 91.41 35.88
N SER A 43 -89.84 90.36 35.78
CA SER A 43 -89.09 89.96 34.59
C SER A 43 -90.05 89.43 33.51
N GLY A 44 -89.85 89.80 32.25
CA GLY A 44 -90.75 89.51 31.12
C GLY A 44 -90.71 88.07 30.58
N LEU A 45 -90.85 87.05 31.44
CA LEU A 45 -91.00 85.65 31.03
C LEU A 45 -92.49 85.28 30.90
N ALA A 46 -92.84 84.47 29.91
CA ALA A 46 -94.19 83.91 29.77
C ALA A 46 -94.45 82.78 30.81
N GLU A 47 -95.72 82.47 31.12
CA GLU A 47 -96.12 81.45 32.11
C GLU A 47 -95.59 80.02 31.82
N ASP A 48 -95.09 79.75 30.62
CA ASP A 48 -94.57 78.47 30.13
C ASP A 48 -93.05 78.41 29.97
N GLN A 49 -92.32 79.45 30.41
CA GLN A 49 -90.87 79.58 30.23
C GLN A 49 -90.11 79.42 31.55
N GLN A 50 -89.04 78.62 31.52
CA GLN A 50 -88.12 78.46 32.66
C GLN A 50 -86.69 78.78 32.24
N LEU A 51 -85.92 79.36 33.15
CA LEU A 51 -84.49 79.64 32.94
C LEU A 51 -83.65 78.52 33.53
N ILE A 52 -82.81 77.91 32.69
CA ILE A 52 -81.82 76.92 33.11
C ILE A 52 -80.42 77.53 32.98
N PRO A 53 -79.60 77.54 34.05
CA PRO A 53 -78.20 77.92 33.94
C PRO A 53 -77.42 76.84 33.19
N ILE A 54 -76.57 77.26 32.27
CA ILE A 54 -75.68 76.39 31.51
C ILE A 54 -74.40 76.15 32.32
N GLY A 55 -73.97 74.89 32.39
CA GLY A 55 -72.74 74.48 33.08
C GLY A 55 -71.92 73.49 32.26
N PHE A 56 -70.66 73.32 32.65
CA PHE A 56 -69.84 72.23 32.12
C PHE A 56 -70.28 70.89 32.73
N GLY A 57 -70.33 69.87 31.89
CA GLY A 57 -70.55 68.49 32.30
C GLY A 57 -70.04 67.51 31.25
N ASP A 58 -70.22 66.23 31.54
CA ASP A 58 -69.80 65.16 30.64
C ASP A 58 -70.98 64.72 29.79
N LEU A 59 -70.81 64.74 28.47
CA LEU A 59 -71.79 64.22 27.51
C LEU A 59 -71.40 62.77 27.17
N VAL A 60 -72.26 61.81 27.51
CA VAL A 60 -71.99 60.38 27.30
C VAL A 60 -73.08 59.79 26.42
N ARG A 61 -72.72 59.41 25.20
CA ARG A 61 -73.60 58.63 24.33
C ARG A 61 -73.35 57.15 24.58
N GLN A 62 -74.38 56.44 25.02
CA GLN A 62 -74.30 55.01 25.31
C GLN A 62 -75.40 54.22 24.60
N VAL A 63 -75.12 52.95 24.34
CA VAL A 63 -76.08 51.98 23.81
C VAL A 63 -76.16 50.80 24.75
N THR A 64 -77.38 50.43 25.13
CA THR A 64 -77.63 49.33 26.04
C THR A 64 -77.85 48.05 25.25
N THR A 65 -77.11 47.01 25.59
CA THR A 65 -77.34 45.65 25.10
C THR A 65 -77.60 44.71 26.27
N SER A 66 -78.52 43.77 26.08
CA SER A 66 -78.77 42.69 27.04
C SER A 66 -78.30 41.36 26.47
N GLY A 67 -77.88 40.47 27.37
CA GLY A 67 -77.23 39.22 27.00
C GLY A 67 -77.16 38.23 28.15
N SER A 68 -76.58 37.07 27.86
CA SER A 68 -76.17 36.09 28.87
C SER A 68 -74.65 36.04 28.97
N LEU A 69 -74.15 35.82 30.18
CA LEU A 69 -72.75 35.51 30.42
C LEU A 69 -72.43 34.11 29.91
N GLU A 70 -71.31 33.96 29.22
CA GLU A 70 -70.75 32.70 28.77
C GLU A 70 -69.26 32.61 29.13
N PHE A 71 -68.80 31.39 29.38
CA PHE A 71 -67.39 31.07 29.47
C PHE A 71 -66.92 30.51 28.13
N PRO A 72 -66.13 31.28 27.34
CA PRO A 72 -65.77 30.90 25.97
C PRO A 72 -64.77 29.74 25.92
N ASN A 73 -63.95 29.58 26.96
CA ASN A 73 -62.91 28.57 27.04
C ASN A 73 -63.49 27.27 27.63
N ARG A 74 -63.91 26.35 26.76
CA ARG A 74 -64.41 25.02 27.12
C ARG A 74 -63.79 23.93 26.27
N GLU A 75 -63.47 22.80 26.89
CA GLU A 75 -62.89 21.63 26.21
C GLU A 75 -63.65 20.36 26.58
N THR A 76 -64.07 19.60 25.56
CA THR A 76 -64.69 18.30 25.75
C THR A 76 -63.63 17.20 25.66
N LEU A 77 -63.39 16.56 26.80
CA LEU A 77 -62.39 15.51 26.95
C LEU A 77 -63.01 14.14 26.67
N SER A 78 -62.24 13.30 25.97
CA SER A 78 -62.66 11.96 25.58
C SER A 78 -61.53 10.95 25.74
N PHE A 79 -61.89 9.67 25.90
CA PHE A 79 -60.89 8.60 25.83
C PHE A 79 -60.56 8.35 24.36
N GLY A 80 -59.28 8.36 24.00
CA GLY A 80 -58.83 8.10 22.62
C GLY A 80 -59.02 6.64 22.18
N THR A 81 -59.44 5.75 23.09
CA THR A 81 -59.68 4.33 22.84
C THR A 81 -60.99 3.89 23.51
N ALA A 82 -61.69 2.95 22.89
CA ALA A 82 -62.88 2.34 23.49
C ALA A 82 -62.51 1.45 24.68
N GLY A 83 -63.29 1.51 25.76
CA GLY A 83 -63.00 0.78 26.98
C GLY A 83 -64.10 0.91 28.01
N LYS A 84 -63.94 0.22 29.13
CA LYS A 84 -64.82 0.37 30.29
C LYS A 84 -64.24 1.41 31.24
N VAL A 85 -65.06 2.34 31.73
CA VAL A 85 -64.62 3.33 32.73
C VAL A 85 -64.48 2.64 34.09
N GLU A 86 -63.28 2.62 34.68
CA GLU A 86 -63.07 2.06 36.03
C GLU A 86 -63.42 3.07 37.11
N ARG A 87 -62.94 4.30 36.96
CA ARG A 87 -63.11 5.36 37.95
C ARG A 87 -63.32 6.71 37.30
N LEU A 88 -64.26 7.45 37.87
CA LEU A 88 -64.58 8.83 37.55
C LEU A 88 -64.35 9.65 38.82
N LEU A 89 -63.24 10.40 38.84
CA LEU A 89 -62.75 11.11 40.02
C LEU A 89 -63.37 12.51 40.18
N VAL A 90 -64.27 12.89 39.28
CA VAL A 90 -64.91 14.20 39.26
C VAL A 90 -66.43 14.11 39.13
N ARG A 91 -67.09 15.19 39.53
CA ARG A 91 -68.55 15.34 39.45
C ARG A 91 -68.89 16.66 38.76
N ASP A 92 -70.09 16.75 38.23
CA ASP A 92 -70.64 17.99 37.69
C ASP A 92 -70.51 19.13 38.72
N GLY A 93 -69.98 20.28 38.26
CA GLY A 93 -69.75 21.48 39.07
C GLY A 93 -68.51 21.44 39.95
N GLN A 94 -67.68 20.38 39.91
CA GLN A 94 -66.43 20.31 40.68
C GLN A 94 -65.33 21.17 40.04
N SER A 95 -64.59 21.92 40.86
CA SER A 95 -63.37 22.61 40.41
C SER A 95 -62.21 21.61 40.27
N VAL A 96 -61.45 21.76 39.18
CA VAL A 96 -60.31 20.91 38.84
C VAL A 96 -59.08 21.77 38.54
N THR A 97 -57.90 21.22 38.82
CA THR A 97 -56.63 21.86 38.48
C THR A 97 -56.00 21.22 37.24
N ALA A 98 -55.23 21.99 36.48
CA ALA A 98 -54.48 21.50 35.33
C ALA A 98 -53.64 20.25 35.69
N GLY A 99 -53.73 19.21 34.86
CA GLY A 99 -53.08 17.92 35.07
C GLY A 99 -53.78 16.98 36.06
N GLN A 100 -54.87 17.40 36.71
CA GLN A 100 -55.63 16.53 37.61
C GLN A 100 -56.28 15.39 36.83
N GLU A 101 -56.16 14.15 37.34
CA GLU A 101 -56.85 12.99 36.79
C GLU A 101 -58.37 13.11 36.99
N LEU A 102 -59.12 13.01 35.89
CA LEU A 102 -60.58 13.17 35.89
C LEU A 102 -61.28 11.82 35.75
N ALA A 103 -60.78 10.96 34.85
CA ALA A 103 -61.34 9.64 34.61
C ALA A 103 -60.27 8.67 34.07
N ARG A 104 -60.44 7.38 34.33
CA ARG A 104 -59.55 6.32 33.81
C ARG A 104 -60.33 5.10 33.34
N LEU A 105 -59.83 4.49 32.27
CA LEU A 105 -60.28 3.17 31.83
C LEU A 105 -59.84 2.06 32.80
N ASP A 106 -60.48 0.90 32.68
CA ASP A 106 -60.21 -0.24 33.54
C ASP A 106 -58.84 -0.88 33.33
N ALA A 107 -58.36 -1.51 34.40
CA ALA A 107 -57.06 -2.17 34.42
C ALA A 107 -56.90 -3.22 33.31
N ALA A 108 -57.99 -3.86 32.87
CA ALA A 108 -57.96 -4.80 31.75
C ALA A 108 -57.67 -4.09 30.42
N THR A 109 -58.36 -2.98 30.11
CA THR A 109 -58.09 -2.19 28.90
C THR A 109 -56.72 -1.52 28.96
N ALA A 110 -56.31 -1.02 30.12
CA ALA A 110 -54.96 -0.46 30.29
C ALA A 110 -53.87 -1.52 30.09
N ALA A 111 -54.08 -2.75 30.55
CA ALA A 111 -53.14 -3.86 30.37
C ALA A 111 -53.01 -4.28 28.89
N THR A 112 -54.12 -4.32 28.13
CA THR A 112 -54.05 -4.63 26.69
C THR A 112 -53.36 -3.52 25.90
N LEU A 113 -53.59 -2.26 26.26
CA LEU A 113 -52.87 -1.13 25.68
C LEU A 113 -51.36 -1.17 26.02
N ALA A 114 -51.01 -1.46 27.27
CA ALA A 114 -49.61 -1.63 27.68
C ALA A 114 -48.92 -2.82 26.97
N GLN A 115 -49.65 -3.92 26.77
CA GLN A 115 -49.18 -5.05 25.98
C GLN A 115 -48.93 -4.64 24.52
N SER A 116 -49.78 -3.80 23.93
CA SER A 116 -49.57 -3.30 22.57
C SER A 116 -48.32 -2.41 22.44
N VAL A 117 -48.03 -1.60 23.47
CA VAL A 117 -46.79 -0.80 23.54
C VAL A 117 -45.57 -1.71 23.63
N ALA A 118 -45.60 -2.72 24.51
CA ALA A 118 -44.51 -3.68 24.65
C ALA A 118 -44.25 -4.45 23.35
N GLN A 119 -45.31 -4.85 22.63
CA GLN A 119 -45.17 -5.52 21.33
C GLN A 119 -44.54 -4.59 20.29
N ALA A 120 -45.01 -3.35 20.17
CA ALA A 120 -44.43 -2.37 19.24
C ALA A 120 -42.96 -2.06 19.54
N GLN A 121 -42.57 -2.11 20.83
CA GLN A 121 -41.16 -1.97 21.23
C GLN A 121 -40.31 -3.18 20.78
N VAL A 122 -40.84 -4.41 20.87
CA VAL A 122 -40.19 -5.60 20.31
C VAL A 122 -40.03 -5.49 18.80
N ASP A 123 -41.03 -4.94 18.11
CA ASP A 123 -40.98 -4.74 16.66
C ASP A 123 -39.87 -3.73 16.27
N ILE A 124 -39.66 -2.66 17.05
CA ILE A 124 -38.52 -1.75 16.89
C ILE A 124 -37.20 -2.49 17.06
N ILE A 125 -37.05 -3.27 18.13
CA ILE A 125 -35.82 -4.03 18.39
C ILE A 125 -35.54 -5.01 17.25
N THR A 126 -36.59 -5.68 16.75
CA THR A 126 -36.48 -6.62 15.64
C THR A 126 -36.09 -5.91 14.34
N ALA A 127 -36.71 -4.77 14.03
CA ALA A 127 -36.37 -3.97 12.86
C ALA A 127 -34.92 -3.42 12.93
N GLN A 128 -34.48 -2.98 14.10
CA GLN A 128 -33.10 -2.54 14.33
C GLN A 128 -32.11 -3.69 14.17
N LYS A 129 -32.41 -4.86 14.75
CA LYS A 129 -31.56 -6.05 14.61
C LYS A 129 -31.38 -6.46 13.15
N LEU A 130 -32.46 -6.44 12.36
CA LEU A 130 -32.40 -6.73 10.92
C LEU A 130 -31.54 -5.70 10.16
N LEU A 131 -31.63 -4.42 10.54
CA LEU A 131 -30.78 -3.36 9.96
C LEU A 131 -29.31 -3.58 10.29
N ASP A 132 -29.00 -3.94 11.54
CA ASP A 132 -27.63 -4.21 12.00
C ASP A 132 -27.05 -5.48 11.33
N GLU A 133 -27.87 -6.53 11.15
CA GLU A 133 -27.49 -7.77 10.42
C GLU A 133 -27.19 -7.50 8.94
N LEU A 134 -27.87 -6.53 8.32
CA LEU A 134 -27.57 -6.12 6.94
C LEU A 134 -26.35 -5.19 6.86
N ALA A 135 -26.14 -4.34 7.86
CA ALA A 135 -25.06 -3.35 7.88
C ALA A 135 -23.68 -3.95 8.18
N ILE A 136 -23.62 -5.13 8.82
CA ILE A 136 -22.36 -5.78 9.20
C ILE A 136 -22.27 -7.12 8.48
N PRO A 137 -21.46 -7.26 7.42
CA PRO A 137 -21.22 -8.57 6.81
C PRO A 137 -20.63 -9.52 7.84
N THR A 138 -21.13 -10.76 7.88
CA THR A 138 -20.64 -11.75 8.84
C THR A 138 -19.13 -11.97 8.67
N GLU A 139 -18.41 -12.12 9.78
CA GLU A 139 -16.95 -12.39 9.79
C GLU A 139 -16.58 -13.55 8.85
N LEU A 140 -17.43 -14.59 8.80
CA LEU A 140 -17.25 -15.73 7.89
C LEU A 140 -17.37 -15.32 6.40
N SER A 141 -18.42 -14.58 6.03
CA SER A 141 -18.61 -14.12 4.65
C SER A 141 -17.48 -13.18 4.20
N LEU A 142 -17.03 -12.29 5.08
CA LEU A 142 -15.93 -11.38 4.80
C LEU A 142 -14.61 -12.13 4.63
N ALA A 143 -14.33 -13.10 5.50
CA ALA A 143 -13.16 -13.96 5.38
C ALA A 143 -13.16 -14.80 4.09
N GLN A 144 -14.33 -15.32 3.69
CA GLN A 144 -14.49 -16.07 2.44
C GLN A 144 -14.27 -15.18 1.21
N ALA A 145 -14.82 -13.96 1.19
CA ALA A 145 -14.63 -13.01 0.10
C ALA A 145 -13.15 -12.56 -0.01
N ARG A 146 -12.52 -12.20 1.11
CA ARG A 146 -11.07 -11.88 1.15
C ARG A 146 -10.20 -13.04 0.67
N ARG A 147 -10.57 -14.28 1.01
CA ARG A 147 -9.87 -15.46 0.51
C ARG A 147 -10.03 -15.62 -1.00
N LYS A 148 -11.20 -15.32 -1.57
CA LYS A 148 -11.41 -15.33 -3.02
C LYS A 148 -10.51 -14.30 -3.71
N VAL A 149 -10.47 -13.06 -3.20
CA VAL A 149 -9.59 -11.99 -3.72
C VAL A 149 -8.12 -12.45 -3.69
N ALA A 150 -7.64 -12.90 -2.53
CA ALA A 150 -6.27 -13.39 -2.40
C ALA A 150 -5.97 -14.60 -3.31
N GLY A 151 -6.95 -15.46 -3.57
CA GLY A 151 -6.85 -16.56 -4.53
C GLY A 151 -6.72 -16.06 -5.98
N ALA A 152 -7.54 -15.09 -6.38
CA ALA A 152 -7.50 -14.51 -7.71
C ALA A 152 -6.22 -13.68 -7.94
N GLU A 153 -5.71 -12.97 -6.92
CA GLU A 153 -4.41 -12.30 -6.96
C GLU A 153 -3.27 -13.31 -7.19
N PHE A 154 -3.31 -14.45 -6.49
CA PHE A 154 -2.35 -15.52 -6.67
C PHE A 154 -2.40 -16.12 -8.08
N ASP A 155 -3.61 -16.36 -8.62
CA ASP A 155 -3.78 -16.88 -9.97
C ASP A 155 -3.28 -15.89 -11.03
N LEU A 156 -3.51 -14.59 -10.85
CA LEU A 156 -2.97 -13.53 -11.71
C LEU A 156 -1.44 -13.49 -11.66
N GLN A 157 -0.86 -13.63 -10.46
CA GLN A 157 0.58 -13.70 -10.31
C GLN A 157 1.15 -14.93 -11.02
N ALA A 158 0.55 -16.10 -10.83
CA ALA A 158 0.98 -17.34 -11.47
C ALA A 158 0.91 -17.25 -13.02
N ALA A 159 -0.14 -16.61 -13.57
CA ALA A 159 -0.25 -16.39 -15.00
C ALA A 159 0.84 -15.47 -15.55
N ARG A 160 1.21 -14.41 -14.81
CA ARG A 160 2.33 -13.51 -15.16
C ARG A 160 3.67 -14.23 -15.12
N GLU A 161 3.93 -14.99 -14.06
CA GLU A 161 5.16 -15.77 -13.92
C GLU A 161 5.28 -16.83 -15.02
N ALA A 162 4.17 -17.44 -15.44
CA ALA A 162 4.15 -18.38 -16.56
C ALA A 162 4.51 -17.71 -17.90
N LEU A 163 4.00 -16.49 -18.14
CA LEU A 163 4.38 -15.69 -19.32
C LEU A 163 5.87 -15.30 -19.28
N ASP A 164 6.36 -14.83 -18.14
CA ASP A 164 7.77 -14.48 -17.95
C ASP A 164 8.69 -15.71 -18.14
N GLY A 165 8.30 -16.87 -17.61
CA GLY A 165 9.01 -18.13 -17.80
C GLY A 165 9.14 -18.51 -19.27
N LEU A 166 8.06 -18.35 -20.03
CA LEU A 166 8.01 -18.62 -21.47
C LEU A 166 8.87 -17.64 -22.29
N LEU A 167 8.86 -16.35 -21.93
CA LEU A 167 9.75 -15.33 -22.49
C LEU A 167 11.23 -15.67 -22.25
N ASN A 168 11.56 -16.19 -21.07
CA ASN A 168 12.92 -16.56 -20.71
C ASN A 168 13.40 -17.88 -21.36
N SER A 169 12.53 -18.88 -21.53
CA SER A 169 12.92 -20.14 -22.19
C SER A 169 13.17 -19.96 -23.68
N ALA A 170 12.29 -19.23 -24.38
CA ALA A 170 12.47 -18.94 -25.80
C ALA A 170 13.77 -18.16 -26.08
N ALA A 171 14.14 -17.26 -25.16
CA ALA A 171 15.40 -16.55 -25.20
C ALA A 171 16.63 -17.46 -25.11
N LEU A 172 16.58 -18.48 -24.25
CA LEU A 172 17.64 -19.46 -24.10
C LEU A 172 17.80 -20.30 -25.38
N ASP A 173 16.69 -20.73 -25.98
CA ASP A 173 16.71 -21.57 -27.19
C ASP A 173 17.35 -20.85 -28.39
N LEU A 174 17.02 -19.57 -28.61
CA LEU A 174 17.66 -18.77 -29.66
C LEU A 174 19.14 -18.52 -29.37
N ALA A 175 19.51 -18.26 -28.11
CA ALA A 175 20.90 -18.06 -27.72
C ALA A 175 21.73 -19.32 -27.99
N GLN A 176 21.18 -20.49 -27.66
CA GLN A 176 21.81 -21.78 -27.97
C GLN A 176 21.90 -22.03 -29.47
N ALA A 177 20.88 -21.68 -30.26
CA ALA A 177 20.91 -21.80 -31.71
C ALA A 177 22.00 -20.91 -32.34
N ARG A 178 22.10 -19.64 -31.92
CA ARG A 178 23.18 -18.73 -32.34
C ARG A 178 24.57 -19.24 -31.96
N GLN A 179 24.70 -19.79 -30.76
CA GLN A 179 25.95 -20.41 -30.31
C GLN A 179 26.32 -21.62 -31.17
N LYS A 180 25.35 -22.47 -31.55
CA LYS A 180 25.56 -23.61 -32.45
C LYS A 180 26.04 -23.16 -33.83
N VAL A 181 25.45 -22.11 -34.40
CA VAL A 181 25.90 -21.52 -35.67
C VAL A 181 27.34 -21.05 -35.57
N ALA A 182 27.64 -20.21 -34.57
CA ALA A 182 29.00 -19.69 -34.37
C ALA A 182 30.05 -20.80 -34.17
N LYS A 183 29.68 -21.89 -33.46
CA LYS A 183 30.53 -23.07 -33.31
C LYS A 183 30.73 -23.80 -34.65
N ALA A 184 29.67 -24.01 -35.41
CA ALA A 184 29.75 -24.69 -36.70
C ALA A 184 30.56 -23.89 -37.73
N GLU A 185 30.47 -22.55 -37.72
CA GLU A 185 31.34 -21.66 -38.51
C GLU A 185 32.81 -21.82 -38.12
N PHE A 186 33.10 -21.86 -36.81
CA PHE A 186 34.45 -22.10 -36.31
C PHE A 186 34.98 -23.46 -36.73
N ASP A 187 34.19 -24.53 -36.57
CA ASP A 187 34.56 -25.90 -36.94
C ASP A 187 34.81 -26.01 -38.46
N LEU A 188 33.99 -25.35 -39.29
CA LEU A 188 34.19 -25.28 -40.74
C LEU A 188 35.49 -24.55 -41.11
N LYS A 189 35.77 -23.42 -40.44
CA LYS A 189 37.02 -22.68 -40.63
C LYS A 189 38.24 -23.51 -40.24
N ALA A 190 38.18 -24.19 -39.10
CA ALA A 190 39.25 -25.07 -38.63
C ALA A 190 39.49 -26.25 -39.57
N ALA A 191 38.42 -26.86 -40.12
CA ALA A 191 38.53 -27.92 -41.14
C ALA A 191 39.16 -27.39 -42.44
N GLY A 192 38.84 -26.15 -42.84
CA GLY A 192 39.47 -25.47 -43.97
C GLY A 192 40.98 -25.24 -43.75
N GLU A 193 41.36 -24.69 -42.60
CA GLU A 193 42.76 -24.48 -42.23
C GLU A 193 43.55 -25.81 -42.18
N ALA A 194 42.94 -26.88 -41.66
CA ALA A 194 43.56 -28.20 -41.62
C ALA A 194 43.73 -28.84 -43.01
N LEU A 195 42.81 -28.59 -43.95
CA LEU A 195 42.96 -29.00 -45.35
C LEU A 195 44.07 -28.19 -46.03
N ASP A 196 44.11 -26.87 -45.81
CA ASP A 196 45.13 -26.00 -46.37
C ASP A 196 46.53 -26.43 -45.88
N GLU A 197 46.68 -26.74 -44.59
CA GLU A 197 47.92 -27.26 -44.00
C GLU A 197 48.31 -28.63 -44.59
N ALA A 198 47.34 -29.54 -44.74
CA ALA A 198 47.57 -30.87 -45.33
C ALA A 198 47.93 -30.81 -46.83
N ASN A 199 47.58 -29.72 -47.53
CA ASN A 199 47.77 -29.55 -48.97
C ASN A 199 48.98 -28.69 -49.33
N VAL A 200 49.83 -28.30 -48.35
CA VAL A 200 51.07 -27.56 -48.62
C VAL A 200 52.16 -28.52 -49.14
N PRO A 201 52.62 -28.39 -50.40
CA PRO A 201 53.74 -29.18 -50.89
C PRO A 201 55.06 -28.70 -50.25
N PHE A 202 55.99 -29.62 -50.02
CA PHE A 202 57.34 -29.27 -49.57
C PHE A 202 58.03 -28.35 -50.57
N SER A 203 58.69 -27.31 -50.06
CA SER A 203 59.39 -26.35 -50.92
C SER A 203 60.58 -26.99 -51.64
N SER A 204 60.91 -26.47 -52.83
CA SER A 204 62.09 -26.93 -53.59
C SER A 204 63.42 -26.82 -52.81
N GLU A 205 63.48 -25.95 -51.80
CA GLU A 205 64.64 -25.79 -50.92
C GLU A 205 64.70 -26.88 -49.84
N GLN A 206 63.56 -27.27 -49.27
CA GLN A 206 63.46 -28.38 -48.33
C GLN A 206 63.80 -29.71 -49.01
N ILE A 207 63.28 -29.95 -50.21
CA ILE A 207 63.59 -31.15 -51.00
C ILE A 207 65.09 -31.22 -51.28
N LYS A 208 65.71 -30.13 -51.72
CA LYS A 208 67.17 -30.06 -51.95
C LYS A 208 67.99 -30.30 -50.67
N THR A 209 67.53 -29.78 -49.53
CA THR A 209 68.20 -30.01 -48.24
C THR A 209 68.14 -31.50 -47.88
N GLN A 210 66.99 -32.14 -48.09
CA GLN A 210 66.84 -33.58 -47.84
C GLN A 210 67.64 -34.43 -48.83
N GLU A 211 67.70 -34.06 -50.11
CA GLU A 211 68.59 -34.68 -51.11
C GLU A 211 70.07 -34.62 -50.66
N GLN A 212 70.50 -33.49 -50.09
CA GLN A 212 71.85 -33.34 -49.54
C GLN A 212 72.06 -34.23 -48.30
N THR A 213 71.05 -34.35 -47.43
CA THR A 213 71.08 -35.26 -46.28
C THR A 213 71.23 -36.71 -46.75
N VAL A 214 70.40 -37.18 -47.68
CA VAL A 214 70.48 -38.51 -48.27
C VAL A 214 71.87 -38.75 -48.89
N ALA A 215 72.37 -37.80 -49.68
CA ALA A 215 73.71 -37.90 -50.28
C ALA A 215 74.80 -38.03 -49.20
N SER A 216 74.70 -37.27 -48.11
CA SER A 216 75.66 -37.33 -47.00
C SER A 216 75.62 -38.67 -46.24
N VAL A 217 74.43 -39.25 -46.05
CA VAL A 217 74.26 -40.55 -45.40
C VAL A 217 74.75 -41.67 -46.31
N ARG A 218 74.56 -41.54 -47.63
CA ARG A 218 75.08 -42.48 -48.62
C ARG A 218 76.61 -42.52 -48.62
N VAL A 219 77.27 -41.37 -48.43
CA VAL A 219 78.73 -41.32 -48.22
C VAL A 219 79.12 -42.07 -46.96
N LYS A 220 78.39 -41.90 -45.84
CA LYS A 220 78.68 -42.64 -44.59
C LYS A 220 78.53 -44.14 -44.72
N VAL A 221 77.55 -44.61 -45.50
CA VAL A 221 77.39 -46.04 -45.83
C VAL A 221 78.61 -46.55 -46.58
N ARG A 222 79.06 -45.83 -47.61
CA ARG A 222 80.25 -46.18 -48.38
C ARG A 222 81.52 -46.20 -47.51
N ASP A 223 81.68 -45.19 -46.64
CA ASP A 223 82.82 -45.11 -45.73
C ASP A 223 82.82 -46.29 -44.72
N ALA A 224 81.64 -46.71 -44.24
CA ALA A 224 81.49 -47.90 -43.40
C ALA A 224 81.80 -49.21 -44.15
N GLU A 225 81.43 -49.30 -45.43
CA GLU A 225 81.74 -50.44 -46.31
C GLU A 225 83.26 -50.57 -46.53
N GLU A 226 83.92 -49.46 -46.88
CA GLU A 226 85.37 -49.40 -47.07
C GLU A 226 86.12 -49.73 -45.78
N ALA A 227 85.64 -49.26 -44.63
CA ALA A 227 86.23 -49.57 -43.33
C ALA A 227 86.14 -51.07 -43.00
N LEU A 228 84.98 -51.70 -43.22
CA LEU A 228 84.77 -53.12 -42.95
C LEU A 228 85.60 -54.01 -43.91
N GLY A 229 85.71 -53.65 -45.19
CA GLY A 229 86.55 -54.35 -46.16
C GLY A 229 88.06 -54.15 -45.97
N GLY A 230 88.47 -53.01 -45.41
CA GLY A 230 89.89 -52.67 -45.16
C GLY A 230 90.53 -53.41 -43.99
N LEU A 231 89.75 -54.01 -43.09
CA LEU A 231 90.24 -54.69 -41.88
C LEU A 231 91.22 -55.84 -42.21
N GLY A 232 90.93 -56.62 -43.25
CA GLY A 232 91.77 -57.75 -43.66
C GLY A 232 93.17 -57.39 -44.16
N VAL A 233 93.27 -56.27 -44.86
CA VAL A 233 94.55 -55.77 -45.40
C VAL A 233 95.45 -55.30 -44.24
N SER A 234 94.87 -54.57 -43.29
CA SER A 234 95.60 -54.04 -42.12
C SER A 234 96.16 -55.14 -41.20
N PHE A 235 95.41 -56.23 -41.01
CA PHE A 235 95.85 -57.36 -40.19
C PHE A 235 97.04 -58.11 -40.79
N SER A 236 96.99 -58.42 -42.09
CA SER A 236 98.07 -59.13 -42.79
C SER A 236 99.42 -58.39 -42.72
N GLN A 237 99.39 -57.05 -42.80
CA GLN A 237 100.56 -56.19 -42.70
C GLN A 237 101.11 -56.12 -41.26
N SER A 238 100.21 -56.08 -40.28
CA SER A 238 100.55 -56.06 -38.84
C SER A 238 101.18 -57.39 -38.39
N LEU A 239 100.64 -58.53 -38.84
CA LEU A 239 101.16 -59.86 -38.55
C LEU A 239 102.54 -60.10 -39.18
N ALA A 240 102.72 -59.68 -40.45
CA ALA A 240 104.00 -59.79 -41.13
C ALA A 240 105.12 -59.02 -40.41
N GLN A 241 104.81 -57.82 -39.90
CA GLN A 241 105.75 -57.00 -39.13
C GLN A 241 106.09 -57.64 -37.77
N ALA A 242 105.09 -58.19 -37.07
CA ALA A 242 105.31 -58.85 -35.78
C ALA A 242 106.14 -60.14 -35.89
N LEU A 243 105.90 -60.95 -36.93
CA LEU A 243 106.71 -62.14 -37.24
C LEU A 243 108.17 -61.79 -37.54
N LEU A 244 108.39 -60.70 -38.28
CA LEU A 244 109.74 -60.20 -38.57
C LEU A 244 110.46 -59.78 -37.30
N ASN A 245 109.80 -58.95 -36.46
CA ASN A 245 110.37 -58.49 -35.19
C ASN A 245 110.73 -59.67 -34.26
N GLN A 246 109.92 -60.72 -34.20
CA GLN A 246 110.22 -61.92 -33.40
C GLN A 246 111.42 -62.69 -33.97
N ALA A 247 111.53 -62.81 -35.29
CA ALA A 247 112.65 -63.49 -35.93
C ALA A 247 113.97 -62.76 -35.69
N ASP A 248 113.97 -61.44 -35.79
CA ASP A 248 115.14 -60.60 -35.52
C ASP A 248 115.57 -60.71 -34.06
N ALA A 249 114.64 -60.56 -33.10
CA ALA A 249 114.93 -60.70 -31.68
C ALA A 249 115.47 -62.10 -31.30
N LYS A 250 114.98 -63.18 -31.94
CA LYS A 250 115.53 -64.54 -31.75
C LYS A 250 116.97 -64.64 -32.25
N ALA A 251 117.26 -64.06 -33.41
CA ALA A 251 118.58 -64.11 -34.01
C ALA A 251 119.61 -63.35 -33.13
N ASP A 252 119.22 -62.17 -32.64
CA ASP A 252 120.07 -61.34 -31.79
C ASP A 252 120.38 -62.00 -30.44
N LEU A 253 119.40 -62.65 -29.82
CA LEU A 253 119.60 -63.44 -28.61
C LEU A 253 120.59 -64.59 -28.82
N VAL A 254 120.45 -65.35 -29.92
CA VAL A 254 121.36 -66.46 -30.24
C VAL A 254 122.79 -65.94 -30.45
N ALA A 255 122.95 -64.80 -31.13
CA ALA A 255 124.25 -64.17 -31.32
C ALA A 255 124.87 -63.72 -29.99
N ALA A 256 124.10 -63.10 -29.09
CA ALA A 256 124.56 -62.68 -27.78
C ALA A 256 124.99 -63.87 -26.90
N ARG A 257 124.21 -64.96 -26.91
CA ARG A 257 124.52 -66.19 -26.16
C ARG A 257 125.80 -66.86 -26.65
N ASN A 258 125.95 -67.01 -27.97
CA ASN A 258 127.15 -67.60 -28.55
C ASN A 258 128.41 -66.77 -28.25
N ALA A 259 128.30 -65.44 -28.25
CA ALA A 259 129.41 -64.56 -27.90
C ALA A 259 129.85 -64.73 -26.43
N LEU A 260 128.89 -64.85 -25.51
CA LEU A 260 129.15 -65.13 -24.10
C LEU A 260 129.83 -66.49 -23.90
N ASP A 261 129.26 -67.55 -24.46
CA ASP A 261 129.79 -68.92 -24.35
C ASP A 261 131.23 -69.00 -24.90
N THR A 262 131.50 -68.32 -26.02
CA THR A 262 132.84 -68.27 -26.63
C THR A 262 133.85 -67.53 -25.74
N TYR A 263 133.44 -66.43 -25.11
CA TYR A 263 134.30 -65.66 -24.20
C TYR A 263 134.64 -66.45 -22.94
N GLU A 264 133.65 -67.11 -22.34
CA GLU A 264 133.85 -67.97 -21.18
C GLU A 264 134.79 -69.14 -21.51
N ALA A 265 134.55 -69.83 -22.63
CA ALA A 265 135.36 -70.98 -23.04
C ALA A 265 136.82 -70.61 -23.35
N ALA A 266 137.06 -69.47 -23.99
CA ALA A 266 138.42 -69.03 -24.33
C ALA A 266 139.24 -68.63 -23.10
N ASN A 267 138.58 -68.16 -22.04
CA ASN A 267 139.23 -67.59 -20.88
C ASN A 267 138.99 -68.38 -19.59
N ILE A 268 138.50 -69.62 -19.63
CA ILE A 268 138.13 -70.42 -18.44
C ILE A 268 139.19 -70.34 -17.33
N ILE A 269 140.44 -70.70 -17.64
CA ILE A 269 141.51 -70.75 -16.64
C ILE A 269 141.83 -69.34 -16.12
N LYS A 270 141.86 -68.35 -17.01
CA LYS A 270 142.13 -66.95 -16.67
C LYS A 270 141.02 -66.34 -15.83
N LEU A 271 139.76 -66.59 -16.17
CA LEU A 271 138.60 -66.11 -15.43
C LEU A 271 138.46 -66.83 -14.09
N SER A 272 138.78 -68.13 -14.02
CA SER A 272 138.80 -68.84 -12.74
C SER A 272 139.92 -68.32 -11.85
N GLN A 273 141.12 -68.09 -12.41
CA GLN A 273 142.24 -67.50 -11.68
C GLN A 273 141.93 -66.06 -11.29
N ALA A 274 141.44 -65.21 -12.19
CA ALA A 274 141.08 -63.83 -11.89
C ALA A 274 139.96 -63.75 -10.83
N ARG A 275 138.95 -64.63 -10.87
CA ARG A 275 137.93 -64.70 -9.81
C ARG A 275 138.51 -65.20 -8.48
N GLU A 276 139.43 -66.15 -8.52
CA GLU A 276 140.08 -66.69 -7.32
C GLU A 276 141.07 -65.69 -6.73
N ASP A 277 141.89 -65.05 -7.55
CA ASP A 277 142.81 -63.96 -7.22
C ASP A 277 142.03 -62.74 -6.72
N GLN A 278 140.92 -62.37 -7.36
CA GLN A 278 140.03 -61.33 -6.85
C GLN A 278 139.48 -61.72 -5.48
N ALA A 279 138.90 -62.93 -5.32
CA ALA A 279 138.33 -63.36 -4.04
C ALA A 279 139.39 -63.42 -2.92
N GLN A 280 140.59 -63.93 -3.21
CA GLN A 280 141.70 -64.00 -2.28
C GLN A 280 142.27 -62.61 -1.96
N ALA A 281 142.52 -61.77 -2.97
CA ALA A 281 143.01 -60.40 -2.79
C ALA A 281 142.00 -59.52 -2.07
N GLN A 282 140.69 -59.65 -2.34
CA GLN A 282 139.64 -58.93 -1.63
C GLN A 282 139.63 -59.32 -0.15
N THR A 283 139.74 -60.63 0.15
CA THR A 283 139.79 -61.13 1.53
C THR A 283 141.01 -60.60 2.29
N VAL A 284 142.19 -60.61 1.66
CA VAL A 284 143.44 -60.10 2.26
C VAL A 284 143.43 -58.58 2.37
N TYR A 285 142.89 -57.87 1.38
CA TYR A 285 142.73 -56.42 1.40
C TYR A 285 141.82 -55.98 2.56
N ASP A 286 140.67 -56.63 2.75
CA ASP A 286 139.77 -56.37 3.88
C ASP A 286 140.47 -56.64 5.23
N GLU A 287 141.28 -57.69 5.32
CA GLU A 287 142.04 -58.05 6.53
C GLU A 287 143.18 -57.05 6.85
N ILE A 288 143.87 -56.53 5.83
CA ILE A 288 144.97 -55.55 5.98
C ILE A 288 144.42 -54.14 6.21
N ALA A 289 143.32 -53.74 5.56
CA ALA A 289 142.67 -52.46 5.80
C ALA A 289 142.29 -52.31 7.29
N LEU A 290 141.75 -53.38 7.89
CA LEU A 290 141.48 -53.46 9.33
C LEU A 290 142.76 -53.34 10.18
N ARG A 291 143.88 -53.96 9.74
CA ARG A 291 145.17 -53.91 10.43
C ARG A 291 145.83 -52.52 10.39
N LEU A 292 145.70 -51.80 9.28
CA LEU A 292 146.30 -50.46 9.10
C LEU A 292 145.55 -49.42 9.95
N GLU A 293 144.22 -49.52 10.03
CA GLU A 293 143.35 -48.69 10.89
C GLU A 293 143.70 -48.87 12.39
N ASP A 294 143.99 -50.11 12.81
CA ASP A 294 144.43 -50.46 14.17
C ASP A 294 145.83 -49.87 14.49
N LEU A 295 146.76 -49.88 13.53
CA LEU A 295 148.10 -49.31 13.70
C LEU A 295 148.09 -47.78 13.77
N LEU A 296 147.34 -47.11 12.89
CA LEU A 296 147.25 -45.63 12.79
C LEU A 296 146.58 -44.97 14.01
N SER A 297 145.69 -45.69 14.70
CA SER A 297 144.98 -45.20 15.88
C SER A 297 145.79 -45.33 17.18
N SER A 298 146.94 -46.03 17.17
CA SER A 298 147.76 -46.25 18.37
C SER A 298 148.87 -45.19 18.55
N GLN A 299 148.68 -44.25 19.48
CA GLN A 299 149.69 -43.28 19.91
C GLN A 299 150.63 -43.88 20.97
N ALA A 300 151.78 -44.50 20.64
CA ALA A 300 152.79 -44.80 21.67
C ALA A 300 154.19 -45.15 21.13
N SER A 301 155.10 -44.18 21.28
CA SER A 301 156.53 -44.30 21.66
C SER A 301 157.13 -45.72 21.72
N GLY A 302 158.01 -46.19 20.82
CA GLY A 302 159.05 -45.48 20.06
C GLY A 302 158.83 -45.29 18.55
N VAL A 303 159.33 -44.17 18.03
CA VAL A 303 158.84 -43.51 16.79
C VAL A 303 159.56 -43.95 15.51
N GLU A 304 160.71 -44.63 15.56
CA GLU A 304 161.37 -45.12 14.33
C GLU A 304 160.84 -46.47 13.82
N GLY A 305 160.26 -47.32 14.69
CA GLY A 305 159.76 -48.64 14.29
C GLY A 305 158.39 -48.61 13.60
N LEU A 306 157.51 -47.72 14.04
CA LEU A 306 156.15 -47.57 13.50
C LEU A 306 156.13 -47.00 12.08
N PHE A 307 157.02 -46.03 11.78
CA PHE A 307 157.08 -45.41 10.45
C PHE A 307 157.51 -46.42 9.36
N GLY A 308 158.44 -47.33 9.69
CA GLY A 308 158.86 -48.39 8.78
C GLY A 308 157.77 -49.44 8.52
N GLN A 309 156.98 -49.80 9.53
CA GLN A 309 155.88 -50.77 9.39
C GLN A 309 154.69 -50.18 8.62
N ILE A 310 154.34 -48.92 8.84
CA ILE A 310 153.27 -48.25 8.09
C ILE A 310 153.64 -48.12 6.61
N LEU A 311 154.89 -47.74 6.30
CA LEU A 311 155.37 -47.66 4.92
C LEU A 311 155.34 -49.04 4.21
N GLN A 312 155.81 -50.10 4.88
CA GLN A 312 155.72 -51.46 4.32
C GLN A 312 154.27 -51.92 4.10
N THR A 313 153.37 -51.60 5.03
CA THR A 313 151.96 -52.02 4.92
C THR A 313 151.25 -51.24 3.81
N GLN A 314 151.51 -49.94 3.65
CA GLN A 314 150.96 -49.13 2.55
C GLN A 314 151.47 -49.57 1.17
N GLU A 315 152.75 -49.90 1.05
CA GLU A 315 153.32 -50.39 -0.20
C GLU A 315 152.69 -51.74 -0.59
N PHE A 316 152.45 -52.62 0.39
CA PHE A 316 151.76 -53.89 0.18
C PHE A 316 150.27 -53.73 -0.21
N LEU A 317 149.59 -52.75 0.38
CA LEU A 317 148.18 -52.42 0.10
C LEU A 317 148.01 -51.86 -1.32
N ALA A 318 148.94 -51.01 -1.76
CA ALA A 318 148.98 -50.51 -3.13
C ALA A 318 149.18 -51.66 -4.14
N THR A 319 150.09 -52.60 -3.85
CA THR A 319 150.26 -53.77 -4.73
C THR A 319 149.03 -54.67 -4.77
N LEU A 320 148.35 -54.91 -3.64
CA LEU A 320 147.10 -55.70 -3.62
C LEU A 320 145.97 -55.04 -4.39
N LYS A 321 145.83 -53.72 -4.29
CA LYS A 321 144.85 -52.96 -5.06
C LYS A 321 145.11 -53.04 -6.56
N ASP A 322 146.35 -52.88 -7.00
CA ASP A 322 146.71 -53.05 -8.42
C ASP A 322 146.39 -54.46 -8.91
N THR A 323 146.57 -55.49 -8.07
CA THR A 323 146.17 -56.87 -8.38
C THR A 323 144.64 -57.00 -8.50
N LEU A 324 143.88 -56.38 -7.58
CA LEU A 324 142.43 -56.43 -7.58
C LEU A 324 141.81 -55.65 -8.76
N ASP A 325 142.34 -54.46 -9.05
CA ASP A 325 141.90 -53.63 -10.17
C ASP A 325 142.26 -54.31 -11.50
N SER A 326 143.40 -55.01 -11.58
CA SER A 326 143.74 -55.85 -12.73
C SER A 326 142.80 -57.05 -12.87
N ALA A 327 142.50 -57.78 -11.78
CA ALA A 327 141.59 -58.91 -11.81
C ALA A 327 140.15 -58.49 -12.18
N ASN A 328 139.68 -57.35 -11.67
CA ASN A 328 138.38 -56.78 -12.03
C ASN A 328 138.34 -56.30 -13.47
N ALA A 329 139.40 -55.67 -13.98
CA ALA A 329 139.49 -55.26 -15.37
C ALA A 329 139.37 -56.44 -16.35
N GLU A 330 139.83 -57.63 -15.96
CA GLU A 330 139.68 -58.85 -16.76
C GLU A 330 138.24 -59.43 -16.76
N LEU A 331 137.39 -59.06 -15.77
CA LEU A 331 136.01 -59.54 -15.63
C LEU A 331 134.94 -58.63 -16.24
N VAL A 332 135.19 -57.33 -16.41
CA VAL A 332 134.24 -56.36 -17.01
C VAL A 332 133.65 -56.79 -18.36
N PRO A 333 134.43 -57.35 -19.32
CA PRO A 333 133.87 -57.75 -20.61
C PRO A 333 132.84 -58.89 -20.49
N LEU A 334 132.95 -59.75 -19.47
CA LEU A 334 131.99 -60.82 -19.23
C LEU A 334 130.63 -60.26 -18.76
N GLU A 335 130.66 -59.33 -17.82
CA GLU A 335 129.45 -58.72 -17.24
C GLU A 335 128.64 -57.94 -18.30
N GLN A 336 129.32 -57.27 -19.23
CA GLN A 336 128.69 -56.60 -20.37
C GLN A 336 128.01 -57.58 -21.35
N LEU A 337 128.57 -58.78 -21.54
CA LEU A 337 127.97 -59.79 -22.41
C LEU A 337 126.74 -60.45 -21.77
N VAL A 338 126.76 -60.69 -20.46
CA VAL A 338 125.60 -61.23 -19.71
C VAL A 338 124.43 -60.25 -19.74
N THR A 339 124.67 -58.97 -19.44
CA THR A 339 123.62 -57.94 -19.49
C THR A 339 123.05 -57.74 -20.89
N LYS A 340 123.89 -57.83 -21.93
CA LYS A 340 123.41 -57.83 -23.32
C LYS A 340 122.49 -59.03 -23.59
N LYS A 341 122.88 -60.24 -23.19
CA LYS A 341 122.04 -61.45 -23.34
C LYS A 341 120.68 -61.29 -22.65
N GLU A 342 120.65 -60.82 -21.39
CA GLU A 342 119.40 -60.65 -20.63
C GLU A 342 118.45 -59.63 -21.29
N LYS A 343 118.99 -58.56 -21.88
CA LYS A 343 118.20 -57.60 -22.65
C LYS A 343 117.56 -58.23 -23.88
N GLU A 344 118.33 -58.98 -24.68
CA GLU A 344 117.80 -59.67 -25.86
C GLU A 344 116.77 -60.76 -25.48
N GLU A 345 116.87 -61.37 -24.28
CA GLU A 345 115.84 -62.28 -23.75
C GLU A 345 114.52 -61.56 -23.44
N SER A 346 114.59 -60.34 -22.90
CA SER A 346 113.42 -59.49 -22.65
C SER A 346 112.76 -59.01 -23.95
N ASP A 347 113.55 -58.51 -24.90
CA ASP A 347 113.06 -57.99 -26.18
C ASP A 347 112.36 -59.10 -27.00
N LEU A 348 112.86 -60.34 -26.92
CA LEU A 348 112.21 -61.51 -27.51
C LEU A 348 110.86 -61.86 -26.83
N ALA A 349 110.76 -61.70 -25.51
CA ALA A 349 109.52 -61.97 -24.77
C ALA A 349 108.42 -60.97 -25.17
N GLU A 350 108.75 -59.69 -25.32
CA GLU A 350 107.82 -58.64 -25.75
C GLU A 350 107.36 -58.81 -27.20
N ALA A 351 108.30 -59.16 -28.10
CA ALA A 351 107.99 -59.50 -29.49
C ALA A 351 107.10 -60.74 -29.63
N THR A 352 107.26 -61.72 -28.72
CA THR A 352 106.43 -62.93 -28.69
C THR A 352 105.04 -62.65 -28.12
N SER A 353 104.92 -61.83 -27.07
CA SER A 353 103.61 -61.40 -26.55
C SER A 353 102.80 -60.62 -27.59
N SER A 354 103.45 -59.71 -28.34
CA SER A 354 102.80 -58.96 -29.42
C SER A 354 102.32 -59.87 -30.56
N LEU A 355 103.01 -61.00 -30.78
CA LEU A 355 102.59 -62.01 -31.74
C LEU A 355 101.42 -62.85 -31.23
N ASP A 356 101.37 -63.18 -29.93
CA ASP A 356 100.23 -63.89 -29.32
C ASP A 356 98.95 -63.04 -29.32
N ASP A 357 99.08 -61.72 -29.11
CA ASP A 357 97.95 -60.77 -29.21
C ASP A 357 97.40 -60.65 -30.65
N LEU A 358 98.26 -60.84 -31.67
CA LEU A 358 97.88 -60.91 -33.09
C LEU A 358 97.57 -62.35 -33.55
N GLY A 359 97.92 -63.35 -32.74
CA GLY A 359 98.13 -64.75 -33.12
C GLY A 359 96.93 -65.67 -32.96
N ALA A 360 95.72 -65.13 -32.73
CA ALA A 360 94.49 -65.88 -32.93
C ALA A 360 94.11 -65.84 -34.43
N GLY A 361 94.93 -66.46 -35.28
CA GLY A 361 94.58 -66.68 -36.68
C GLY A 361 93.21 -67.35 -36.79
N ALA A 362 92.48 -67.06 -37.88
CA ALA A 362 91.12 -67.52 -38.14
C ALA A 362 90.92 -69.00 -37.75
N THR A 363 90.29 -69.23 -36.61
CA THR A 363 89.95 -70.58 -36.17
C THR A 363 88.76 -71.05 -37.00
N THR A 364 88.74 -72.32 -37.43
CA THR A 364 87.60 -72.94 -38.14
C THR A 364 86.24 -72.62 -37.49
N PRO A 365 86.11 -72.59 -36.14
CA PRO A 365 84.88 -72.17 -35.47
C PRO A 365 84.44 -70.72 -35.72
N ALA A 366 85.36 -69.77 -35.94
CA ALA A 366 85.02 -68.37 -36.20
C ALA A 366 84.44 -68.17 -37.62
N ILE A 367 85.01 -68.86 -38.61
CA ILE A 367 84.47 -68.89 -39.98
C ILE A 367 83.12 -69.61 -40.01
N GLU A 368 83.00 -70.76 -39.32
CA GLU A 368 81.73 -71.50 -39.21
C GLU A 368 80.63 -70.68 -38.51
N ALA A 369 80.96 -69.96 -37.43
CA ALA A 369 80.02 -69.08 -36.73
C ALA A 369 79.56 -67.92 -37.61
N GLN A 370 80.46 -67.34 -38.41
CA GLN A 370 80.11 -66.25 -39.31
C GLN A 370 79.27 -66.72 -40.51
N LEU A 371 79.56 -67.90 -41.07
CA LEU A 371 78.73 -68.54 -42.09
C LEU A 371 77.34 -68.92 -41.58
N ALA A 372 77.22 -69.37 -40.32
CA ALA A 372 75.92 -69.63 -39.69
C ALA A 372 75.07 -68.36 -39.60
N LYS A 373 75.66 -67.23 -39.17
CA LYS A 373 74.97 -65.93 -39.15
C LYS A 373 74.51 -65.51 -40.55
N ILE A 374 75.32 -65.75 -41.59
CA ILE A 374 74.94 -65.44 -42.99
C ILE A 374 73.72 -66.26 -43.42
N GLU A 375 73.66 -67.55 -43.07
CA GLU A 375 72.53 -68.41 -43.44
C GLU A 375 71.24 -68.04 -42.67
N ASP A 376 71.36 -67.67 -41.40
CA ASP A 376 70.26 -67.14 -40.60
C ASP A 376 69.73 -65.81 -41.19
N ALA A 377 70.63 -64.88 -41.50
CA ALA A 377 70.28 -63.60 -42.12
C ALA A 377 69.62 -63.79 -43.50
N ARG A 378 70.08 -64.76 -44.30
CA ARG A 378 69.48 -65.11 -45.59
C ARG A 378 68.07 -65.65 -45.44
N THR A 379 67.84 -66.49 -44.43
CA THR A 379 66.51 -67.05 -44.12
C THR A 379 65.54 -65.95 -43.68
N ASN A 380 65.99 -65.02 -42.82
CA ASN A 380 65.21 -63.87 -42.39
C ASN A 380 64.85 -62.93 -43.57
N LEU A 381 65.81 -62.65 -44.46
CA LEU A 381 65.54 -61.86 -45.66
C LEU A 381 64.45 -62.50 -46.54
N GLY A 382 64.49 -63.82 -46.71
CA GLY A 382 63.43 -64.55 -47.42
C GLY A 382 62.05 -64.45 -46.76
N ALA A 383 61.98 -64.39 -45.43
CA ALA A 383 60.71 -64.19 -44.70
C ALA A 383 60.17 -62.77 -44.87
N VAL A 384 61.02 -61.75 -44.79
CA VAL A 384 60.65 -60.34 -44.97
C VAL A 384 60.09 -60.10 -46.37
N LEU A 385 60.77 -60.57 -47.42
CA LEU A 385 60.31 -60.43 -48.80
C LEU A 385 58.94 -61.08 -49.07
N ASN A 386 58.67 -62.24 -48.46
CA ASN A 386 57.38 -62.93 -48.59
C ASN A 386 56.24 -62.25 -47.82
N SER A 387 56.54 -61.40 -46.84
CA SER A 387 55.57 -60.63 -46.07
C SER A 387 55.18 -59.29 -46.70
N GLY A 388 55.81 -58.91 -47.81
CA GLY A 388 55.60 -57.62 -48.48
C GLY A 388 56.14 -56.42 -47.69
N LEU A 389 56.96 -56.66 -46.66
CA LEU A 389 57.62 -55.62 -45.87
C LEU A 389 58.93 -55.19 -46.53
N ASP A 390 59.35 -53.96 -46.23
CA ASP A 390 60.55 -53.36 -46.79
C ASP A 390 61.82 -54.13 -46.37
N ALA A 391 62.60 -54.60 -47.34
CA ALA A 391 63.69 -55.57 -47.14
C ALA A 391 65.06 -54.93 -46.90
N THR A 392 65.15 -53.59 -46.97
CA THR A 392 66.40 -52.82 -47.00
C THR A 392 67.35 -53.12 -45.83
N VAL A 393 66.85 -53.23 -44.60
CA VAL A 393 67.69 -53.52 -43.41
C VAL A 393 68.19 -54.96 -43.42
N ALA A 394 67.35 -55.91 -43.80
CA ALA A 394 67.71 -57.33 -43.87
C ALA A 394 68.73 -57.60 -45.00
N GLU A 395 68.65 -56.86 -46.11
CA GLU A 395 69.64 -56.90 -47.19
C GLU A 395 70.99 -56.31 -46.74
N ALA A 396 70.97 -55.22 -45.99
CA ALA A 396 72.16 -54.59 -45.42
C ALA A 396 72.87 -55.49 -44.40
N GLU A 397 72.12 -56.17 -43.51
CA GLU A 397 72.67 -57.15 -42.55
C GLU A 397 73.38 -58.30 -43.28
N LEU A 398 72.76 -58.83 -44.33
CA LEU A 398 73.37 -59.90 -45.13
C LEU A 398 74.64 -59.42 -45.85
N ALA A 399 74.65 -58.20 -46.37
CA ALA A 399 75.83 -57.60 -47.02
C ALA A 399 76.96 -57.37 -46.01
N ALA A 400 76.65 -56.82 -44.84
CA ALA A 400 77.61 -56.60 -43.74
C ALA A 400 78.26 -57.92 -43.32
N LEU A 401 77.47 -58.96 -43.08
CA LEU A 401 77.98 -60.26 -42.65
C LEU A 401 78.87 -60.92 -43.71
N LYS A 402 78.57 -60.74 -45.00
CA LYS A 402 79.42 -61.22 -46.11
C LYS A 402 80.75 -60.45 -46.21
N LEU A 403 80.71 -59.13 -46.05
CA LEU A 403 81.90 -58.29 -45.98
C LEU A 403 82.75 -58.66 -44.75
N GLY A 404 82.11 -58.84 -43.59
CA GLY A 404 82.76 -59.29 -42.36
C GLY A 404 83.33 -60.70 -42.47
N LEU A 405 82.71 -61.62 -43.21
CA LEU A 405 83.29 -62.94 -43.52
C LEU A 405 84.65 -62.80 -44.23
N SER A 406 84.77 -61.91 -45.20
CA SER A 406 86.05 -61.66 -45.86
C SER A 406 87.11 -61.08 -44.90
N ALA A 407 86.68 -60.29 -43.91
CA ALA A 407 87.54 -59.80 -42.82
C ALA A 407 87.94 -60.92 -41.84
N VAL A 408 87.04 -61.85 -41.52
CA VAL A 408 87.34 -63.04 -40.71
C VAL A 408 88.32 -63.96 -41.44
N GLU A 409 88.11 -64.22 -42.73
CA GLU A 409 88.98 -65.07 -43.58
C GLU A 409 90.41 -64.50 -43.68
N SER A 410 90.55 -63.19 -43.59
CA SER A 410 91.83 -62.49 -43.58
C SER A 410 92.45 -62.34 -42.18
N GLY A 411 91.80 -62.91 -41.14
CA GLY A 411 92.33 -63.00 -39.77
C GLY A 411 92.04 -61.82 -38.86
N ALA A 412 91.16 -60.90 -39.25
CA ALA A 412 90.83 -59.74 -38.42
C ALA A 412 90.06 -60.10 -37.13
N ASN A 413 90.14 -59.22 -36.12
CA ASN A 413 89.57 -59.46 -34.79
C ASN A 413 88.03 -59.53 -34.83
N PRO A 414 87.41 -60.64 -34.36
CA PRO A 414 85.95 -60.81 -34.36
C PRO A 414 85.16 -59.69 -33.66
N ALA A 415 85.70 -59.07 -32.61
CA ALA A 415 85.04 -57.98 -31.89
C ALA A 415 85.01 -56.68 -32.70
N GLN A 416 86.07 -56.41 -33.48
CA GLN A 416 86.10 -55.26 -34.39
C GLN A 416 85.14 -55.49 -35.56
N ILE A 417 85.14 -56.69 -36.14
CA ILE A 417 84.25 -57.05 -37.25
C ILE A 417 82.78 -56.84 -36.86
N SER A 418 82.36 -57.34 -35.69
CA SER A 418 80.97 -57.17 -35.24
C SER A 418 80.56 -55.71 -35.01
N LEU A 419 81.50 -54.85 -34.61
CA LEU A 419 81.23 -53.41 -34.42
C LEU A 419 81.04 -52.72 -35.78
N PHE A 420 81.96 -52.95 -36.72
CA PHE A 420 81.87 -52.36 -38.06
C PHE A 420 80.68 -52.91 -38.87
N GLU A 421 80.30 -54.17 -38.66
CA GLU A 421 79.05 -54.73 -39.21
C GLU A 421 77.81 -53.99 -38.69
N SER A 422 77.75 -53.75 -37.38
CA SER A 422 76.66 -52.98 -36.76
C SER A 422 76.63 -51.54 -37.30
N ASP A 423 77.78 -50.88 -37.40
CA ASP A 423 77.88 -49.51 -37.91
C ASP A 423 77.41 -49.42 -39.37
N PHE A 424 77.78 -50.42 -40.20
CA PHE A 424 77.31 -50.52 -41.58
C PHE A 424 75.79 -50.67 -41.65
N VAL A 425 75.20 -51.60 -40.88
CA VAL A 425 73.75 -51.83 -40.86
C VAL A 425 72.99 -50.60 -40.38
N GLN A 426 73.48 -49.90 -39.35
CA GLN A 426 72.86 -48.66 -38.87
C GLN A 426 72.95 -47.53 -39.90
N ALA A 427 74.09 -47.38 -40.57
CA ALA A 427 74.25 -46.40 -41.64
C ALA A 427 73.28 -46.68 -42.80
N TRP A 428 73.12 -47.95 -43.17
CA TRP A 428 72.20 -48.39 -44.24
C TRP A 428 70.73 -48.19 -43.87
N ALA A 429 70.33 -48.59 -42.65
CA ALA A 429 68.97 -48.38 -42.16
C ALA A 429 68.62 -46.89 -42.08
N LYS A 430 69.60 -46.05 -41.72
CA LYS A 430 69.44 -44.60 -41.76
C LYS A 430 69.28 -44.10 -43.19
N LEU A 431 70.08 -44.61 -44.14
CA LEU A 431 69.94 -44.23 -45.55
C LEU A 431 68.53 -44.54 -46.08
N GLY A 432 68.01 -45.75 -45.81
CA GLY A 432 66.67 -46.15 -46.22
C GLY A 432 65.58 -45.20 -45.70
N LYS A 433 65.62 -44.84 -44.41
CA LYS A 433 64.66 -43.89 -43.82
C LYS A 433 64.73 -42.49 -44.42
N GLU A 434 65.94 -42.00 -44.70
CA GLU A 434 66.11 -40.66 -45.29
C GLU A 434 65.69 -40.64 -46.77
N GLU A 435 65.89 -41.74 -47.50
CA GLU A 435 65.43 -41.93 -48.88
C GLU A 435 63.91 -42.09 -48.97
N GLU A 436 63.29 -42.84 -48.06
CA GLU A 436 61.83 -42.93 -47.91
C GLU A 436 61.24 -41.55 -47.58
N SER A 437 61.82 -40.84 -46.60
CA SER A 437 61.42 -39.46 -46.29
C SER A 437 61.56 -38.51 -47.48
N LEU A 438 62.59 -38.67 -48.32
CA LEU A 438 62.74 -37.89 -49.54
C LEU A 438 61.69 -38.27 -50.60
N ALA A 439 61.40 -39.56 -50.75
CA ALA A 439 60.38 -40.07 -51.67
C ALA A 439 58.99 -39.53 -51.29
N ASP A 440 58.65 -39.52 -50.01
CA ASP A 440 57.42 -38.94 -49.47
C ASP A 440 57.36 -37.43 -49.72
N MET A 441 58.47 -36.70 -49.53
CA MET A 441 58.53 -35.26 -49.83
C MET A 441 58.35 -34.95 -51.33
N ILE A 442 58.82 -35.82 -52.22
CA ILE A 442 58.69 -35.68 -53.68
C ILE A 442 57.30 -36.09 -54.18
N ALA A 443 56.70 -37.13 -53.59
CA ALA A 443 55.37 -37.63 -53.94
C ALA A 443 54.27 -36.59 -53.66
N GLY A 444 54.53 -35.62 -52.78
CA GLY A 444 53.60 -34.58 -52.41
C GLY A 444 52.64 -35.02 -51.30
N PRO A 445 51.66 -34.18 -50.93
CA PRO A 445 50.75 -34.51 -49.84
C PRO A 445 49.94 -35.78 -50.13
N ASP A 446 49.76 -36.63 -49.12
CA ASP A 446 49.03 -37.89 -49.23
C ASP A 446 47.59 -37.65 -49.69
N ALA A 447 47.25 -38.17 -50.87
CA ALA A 447 45.93 -38.00 -51.48
C ALA A 447 44.79 -38.51 -50.59
N VAL A 448 45.04 -39.55 -49.79
CA VAL A 448 44.05 -40.10 -48.85
C VAL A 448 43.79 -39.13 -47.71
N THR A 449 44.85 -38.52 -47.18
CA THR A 449 44.76 -37.50 -46.12
C THR A 449 44.06 -36.23 -46.62
N VAL A 450 44.39 -35.75 -47.82
CA VAL A 450 43.72 -34.58 -48.43
C VAL A 450 42.23 -34.86 -48.66
N GLU A 451 41.88 -36.06 -49.17
CA GLU A 451 40.48 -36.43 -49.37
C GLU A 451 39.72 -36.58 -48.05
N LEU A 452 40.34 -37.15 -47.01
CA LEU A 452 39.75 -37.21 -45.66
C LEU A 452 39.47 -35.80 -45.11
N ARG A 453 40.43 -34.87 -45.19
CA ARG A 453 40.25 -33.47 -44.77
C ARG A 453 39.16 -32.76 -45.58
N SER A 454 39.06 -33.04 -46.87
CA SER A 454 37.98 -32.50 -47.71
C SER A 454 36.59 -33.00 -47.26
N ARG A 455 36.48 -34.25 -46.81
CA ARG A 455 35.24 -34.81 -46.24
C ARG A 455 34.90 -34.20 -44.89
N GLU A 456 35.90 -33.84 -44.08
CA GLU A 456 35.67 -33.12 -42.82
C GLU A 456 35.06 -31.73 -43.07
N ILE A 457 35.47 -31.04 -44.14
CA ILE A 457 34.83 -29.78 -44.58
C ILE A 457 33.38 -30.02 -45.00
N ASP A 458 33.09 -31.06 -45.78
CA ASP A 458 31.70 -31.38 -46.18
C ASP A 458 30.80 -31.61 -44.96
N VAL A 459 31.30 -32.32 -43.95
CA VAL A 459 30.58 -32.58 -42.70
C VAL A 459 30.38 -31.29 -41.89
N ALA A 460 31.41 -30.44 -41.78
CA ALA A 460 31.32 -29.17 -41.08
C ALA A 460 30.41 -28.16 -41.82
N ALA A 461 30.38 -28.19 -43.15
CA ALA A 461 29.48 -27.36 -43.94
C ALA A 461 28.02 -27.83 -43.80
N ALA A 462 27.79 -29.14 -43.73
CA ALA A 462 26.47 -29.70 -43.47
C ALA A 462 25.98 -29.37 -42.05
N SER A 463 26.87 -29.41 -41.04
CA SER A 463 26.50 -29.03 -39.66
C SER A 463 26.20 -27.54 -39.53
N LEU A 464 26.95 -26.67 -40.22
CA LEU A 464 26.64 -25.24 -40.30
C LEU A 464 25.28 -24.99 -40.94
N LYS A 465 25.03 -25.60 -42.10
CA LYS A 465 23.74 -25.49 -42.78
C LYS A 465 22.57 -25.95 -41.91
N GLN A 466 22.73 -27.03 -41.15
CA GLN A 466 21.69 -27.47 -40.21
C GLN A 466 21.49 -26.46 -39.07
N ALA A 467 22.58 -25.92 -38.51
CA ALA A 467 22.50 -24.91 -37.46
C ALA A 467 21.84 -23.60 -37.95
N ASP A 468 22.11 -23.19 -39.19
CA ASP A 468 21.47 -22.03 -39.83
C ASP A 468 19.98 -22.27 -40.06
N LEU A 469 19.59 -23.47 -40.53
CA LEU A 469 18.18 -23.83 -40.69
C LEU A 469 17.42 -23.87 -39.35
N ASP A 470 18.06 -24.40 -38.30
CA ASP A 470 17.48 -24.40 -36.95
C ASP A 470 17.30 -22.96 -36.44
N LEU A 471 18.27 -22.07 -36.69
CA LEU A 471 18.19 -20.65 -36.33
C LEU A 471 17.14 -19.90 -37.17
N GLU A 472 17.09 -20.15 -38.48
CA GLU A 472 16.12 -19.56 -39.41
C GLU A 472 14.70 -19.99 -39.06
N TYR A 473 14.48 -21.25 -38.70
CA TYR A 473 13.21 -21.75 -38.19
C TYR A 473 12.76 -20.97 -36.95
N LEU A 474 13.64 -20.81 -35.95
CA LEU A 474 13.35 -20.04 -34.74
C LEU A 474 13.10 -18.55 -35.01
N LEU A 475 13.79 -17.95 -35.99
CA LEU A 475 13.57 -16.56 -36.40
C LEU A 475 12.28 -16.40 -37.23
N SER A 476 11.89 -17.41 -38.01
CA SER A 476 10.66 -17.38 -38.81
C SER A 476 9.40 -17.41 -37.94
N LEU A 477 9.47 -18.07 -36.78
CA LEU A 477 8.46 -18.00 -35.71
C LEU A 477 8.35 -16.60 -35.07
N SER A 478 9.37 -15.75 -35.21
CA SER A 478 9.46 -14.43 -34.57
C SER A 478 8.92 -13.27 -35.44
N LEU A 479 8.51 -13.51 -36.69
CA LEU A 479 8.15 -12.46 -37.66
C LEU A 479 6.64 -12.22 -37.75
N GLU A 480 6.09 -11.49 -36.78
CA GLU A 480 4.83 -10.76 -36.97
C GLU A 480 4.92 -9.23 -36.72
N ASP A 481 6.04 -8.69 -36.23
CA ASP A 481 6.22 -7.22 -36.15
C ASP A 481 7.66 -6.73 -36.46
N PRO A 482 7.91 -6.16 -37.67
CA PRO A 482 9.25 -5.74 -38.10
C PRO A 482 9.81 -4.53 -37.34
N ALA A 483 8.96 -3.72 -36.66
CA ALA A 483 9.41 -2.55 -35.91
C ALA A 483 10.22 -2.89 -34.65
N LEU A 484 9.96 -4.07 -34.07
CA LEU A 484 10.67 -4.55 -32.89
C LEU A 484 12.11 -5.00 -33.24
N LEU A 485 12.33 -5.45 -34.49
CA LEU A 485 13.59 -5.98 -34.99
C LEU A 485 14.66 -4.86 -35.16
N ASP A 486 14.26 -3.70 -35.70
CA ASP A 486 15.14 -2.55 -35.89
C ASP A 486 15.58 -1.91 -34.56
N SER A 487 14.68 -1.86 -33.57
CA SER A 487 14.99 -1.32 -32.23
C SER A 487 16.02 -2.17 -31.49
N ARG A 488 16.06 -3.48 -31.75
CA ARG A 488 16.98 -4.43 -31.11
C ARG A 488 18.31 -4.57 -31.85
N LEU A 489 18.34 -4.41 -33.18
CA LEU A 489 19.58 -4.31 -33.96
C LEU A 489 20.44 -3.10 -33.57
N ALA A 490 19.82 -1.99 -33.17
CA ALA A 490 20.53 -0.82 -32.64
C ALA A 490 21.23 -1.11 -31.30
N ALA A 491 20.60 -1.89 -30.40
CA ALA A 491 21.15 -2.24 -29.08
C ALA A 491 22.36 -3.20 -29.16
N ILE A 492 22.46 -4.01 -30.21
CA ILE A 492 23.59 -4.93 -30.46
C ILE A 492 24.91 -4.17 -30.68
N SER A 493 24.85 -2.90 -31.10
CA SER A 493 26.05 -2.09 -31.33
C SER A 493 26.72 -1.57 -30.05
N GLU A 494 26.06 -1.65 -28.89
CA GLU A 494 26.54 -1.07 -27.63
C GLU A 494 27.22 -2.06 -26.65
N GLY A 495 27.45 -3.32 -27.05
CA GLY A 495 28.46 -4.16 -26.40
C GLY A 495 28.15 -4.67 -24.98
N ASN A 496 26.88 -4.76 -24.57
CA ASN A 496 26.47 -5.48 -23.35
C ASN A 496 25.86 -6.84 -23.72
N LEU A 497 26.64 -7.91 -23.54
CA LEU A 497 26.29 -9.29 -23.91
C LEU A 497 25.50 -10.07 -22.83
N ALA A 498 24.91 -9.37 -21.86
CA ALA A 498 24.30 -9.98 -20.67
C ALA A 498 22.77 -9.91 -20.58
N GLU A 499 22.07 -9.30 -21.54
CA GLU A 499 20.62 -9.19 -21.45
C GLU A 499 20.00 -9.10 -22.86
N ILE A 500 18.83 -9.72 -23.03
CA ILE A 500 17.89 -9.61 -24.19
C ILE A 500 18.12 -10.66 -25.29
N THR A 501 17.55 -11.87 -25.20
CA THR A 501 16.15 -12.34 -25.38
C THR A 501 15.65 -12.44 -26.82
N ALA A 502 15.14 -13.62 -27.18
CA ALA A 502 14.34 -13.92 -28.36
C ALA A 502 12.86 -13.81 -28.01
N VAL A 503 12.04 -13.41 -28.98
CA VAL A 503 10.59 -13.33 -28.78
C VAL A 503 10.00 -14.75 -28.86
N PRO A 504 9.23 -15.21 -27.87
CA PRO A 504 8.50 -16.47 -27.91
C PRO A 504 7.41 -16.54 -28.99
N ASP A 505 6.99 -17.77 -29.34
CA ASP A 505 5.92 -18.06 -30.31
C ASP A 505 4.67 -17.20 -30.03
N ALA A 506 4.28 -16.39 -31.01
CA ALA A 506 3.20 -15.40 -30.89
C ALA A 506 1.89 -16.04 -30.43
N VAL A 507 1.62 -17.29 -30.81
CA VAL A 507 0.39 -18.02 -30.42
C VAL A 507 0.42 -18.37 -28.93
N GLU A 508 1.56 -18.80 -28.41
CA GLU A 508 1.66 -19.22 -27.02
C GLU A 508 1.76 -18.01 -26.07
N VAL A 509 2.40 -16.92 -26.52
CA VAL A 509 2.33 -15.61 -25.86
C VAL A 509 0.89 -15.09 -25.81
N ALA A 510 0.17 -15.17 -26.93
CA ALA A 510 -1.23 -14.76 -26.99
C ALA A 510 -2.09 -15.58 -26.01
N LEU A 511 -1.90 -16.90 -25.95
CA LEU A 511 -2.60 -17.76 -24.99
C LEU A 511 -2.31 -17.36 -23.54
N ARG A 512 -1.02 -17.20 -23.17
CA ARG A 512 -0.63 -16.78 -21.81
C ARG A 512 -1.13 -15.38 -21.47
N SER A 513 -1.12 -14.46 -22.43
CA SER A 513 -1.68 -13.12 -22.26
C SER A 513 -3.20 -13.16 -22.02
N GLN A 514 -3.90 -14.09 -22.67
CA GLN A 514 -5.33 -14.29 -22.46
C GLN A 514 -5.63 -14.95 -21.11
N GLU A 515 -4.77 -15.84 -20.62
CA GLU A 515 -4.85 -16.36 -19.23
C GLU A 515 -4.71 -15.24 -18.20
N ILE A 516 -3.82 -14.26 -18.43
CA ILE A 516 -3.70 -13.06 -17.59
C ILE A 516 -5.00 -12.24 -17.62
N GLU A 517 -5.60 -12.03 -18.79
CA GLU A 517 -6.86 -11.30 -18.93
C GLU A 517 -8.01 -12.00 -18.17
N VAL A 518 -8.11 -13.33 -18.26
CA VAL A 518 -9.08 -14.13 -17.51
C VAL A 518 -8.82 -14.04 -15.99
N ALA A 519 -7.56 -14.10 -15.55
CA ALA A 519 -7.21 -13.97 -14.14
C ALA A 519 -7.50 -12.56 -13.60
N MET A 520 -7.26 -11.51 -14.39
CA MET A 520 -7.65 -10.14 -14.07
C MET A 520 -9.17 -10.00 -13.94
N ALA A 521 -9.94 -10.55 -14.88
CA ALA A 521 -11.40 -10.53 -14.79
C ALA A 521 -11.92 -11.29 -13.55
N SER A 522 -11.26 -12.39 -13.17
CA SER A 522 -11.57 -13.13 -11.95
C SER A 522 -11.28 -12.30 -10.69
N LEU A 523 -10.18 -11.55 -10.67
CA LEU A 523 -9.83 -10.63 -9.59
C LEU A 523 -10.85 -9.48 -9.49
N ASP A 524 -11.17 -8.84 -10.61
CA ASP A 524 -12.18 -7.77 -10.67
C ASP A 524 -13.54 -8.27 -10.15
N GLN A 525 -13.94 -9.50 -10.52
CA GLN A 525 -15.17 -10.10 -10.00
C GLN A 525 -15.08 -10.37 -8.49
N ALA A 526 -13.95 -10.85 -7.98
CA ALA A 526 -13.76 -11.10 -6.56
C ALA A 526 -13.77 -9.80 -5.74
N ASP A 527 -13.20 -8.72 -6.28
CA ASP A 527 -13.22 -7.39 -5.67
C ASP A 527 -14.63 -6.78 -5.68
N GLN A 528 -15.38 -6.97 -6.77
CA GLN A 528 -16.80 -6.60 -6.82
C GLN A 528 -17.63 -7.37 -5.79
N ASP A 529 -17.48 -8.69 -5.72
CA ASP A 529 -18.14 -9.54 -4.71
C ASP A 529 -17.84 -9.02 -3.28
N LEU A 530 -16.59 -8.61 -3.01
CA LEU A 530 -16.19 -8.04 -1.73
C LEU A 530 -16.78 -6.64 -1.49
N ALA A 531 -16.84 -5.80 -2.53
CA ALA A 531 -17.42 -4.47 -2.45
C ALA A 531 -18.94 -4.53 -2.17
N ASP A 532 -19.66 -5.42 -2.86
CA ASP A 532 -21.09 -5.66 -2.67
C ASP A 532 -21.41 -6.16 -1.25
N LEU A 533 -20.50 -6.93 -0.64
CA LEU A 533 -20.61 -7.35 0.77
C LEU A 533 -20.39 -6.20 1.75
N LEU A 534 -19.53 -5.24 1.42
CA LEU A 534 -19.22 -4.08 2.28
C LEU A 534 -20.24 -2.94 2.13
N ALA A 535 -20.92 -2.87 0.99
CA ALA A 535 -21.92 -1.87 0.66
C ALA A 535 -23.26 -2.56 0.34
N PRO A 536 -24.08 -2.89 1.36
CA PRO A 536 -25.38 -3.52 1.13
C PRO A 536 -26.28 -2.65 0.24
N ASP A 537 -27.15 -3.31 -0.53
CA ASP A 537 -28.03 -2.66 -1.50
C ASP A 537 -28.82 -1.50 -0.86
N ALA A 538 -28.77 -0.34 -1.51
CA ALA A 538 -29.51 0.85 -1.11
C ALA A 538 -31.02 0.58 -1.04
N ALA A 539 -31.55 -0.31 -1.88
CA ALA A 539 -32.96 -0.70 -1.84
C ALA A 539 -33.31 -1.49 -0.56
N ASP A 540 -32.46 -2.44 -0.15
CA ASP A 540 -32.65 -3.22 1.06
C ASP A 540 -32.51 -2.36 2.32
N LEU A 541 -31.51 -1.46 2.35
CA LEU A 541 -31.36 -0.48 3.42
C LEU A 541 -32.60 0.42 3.52
N ALA A 542 -33.09 0.95 2.40
CA ALA A 542 -34.28 1.80 2.38
C ALA A 542 -35.52 1.04 2.89
N LEU A 543 -35.69 -0.23 2.52
CA LEU A 543 -36.77 -1.08 3.01
C LEU A 543 -36.69 -1.30 4.53
N LEU A 544 -35.51 -1.59 5.07
CA LEU A 544 -35.32 -1.79 6.52
C LEU A 544 -35.48 -0.50 7.31
N PHE A 545 -34.99 0.63 6.82
CA PHE A 545 -35.25 1.95 7.42
C PHE A 545 -36.75 2.29 7.42
N ALA A 546 -37.46 2.00 6.33
CA ALA A 546 -38.90 2.18 6.27
C ALA A 546 -39.63 1.30 7.30
N ARG A 547 -39.19 0.05 7.49
CA ARG A 547 -39.72 -0.84 8.55
C ARG A 547 -39.44 -0.31 9.95
N LEU A 548 -38.24 0.18 10.22
CA LEU A 548 -37.90 0.80 11.50
C LEU A 548 -38.77 2.03 11.77
N THR A 549 -38.94 2.90 10.77
CA THR A 549 -39.80 4.09 10.86
C THR A 549 -41.25 3.70 11.11
N ALA A 550 -41.76 2.68 10.43
CA ALA A 550 -43.10 2.13 10.64
C ALA A 550 -43.27 1.55 12.06
N ALA A 551 -42.27 0.83 12.58
CA ALA A 551 -42.29 0.31 13.95
C ALA A 551 -42.27 1.43 15.00
N GLN A 552 -41.46 2.46 14.79
CA GLN A 552 -41.39 3.64 15.67
C GLN A 552 -42.71 4.42 15.69
N THR A 553 -43.33 4.62 14.53
CA THR A 553 -44.65 5.27 14.44
C THR A 553 -45.74 4.43 15.09
N ALA A 554 -45.72 3.10 14.91
CA ALA A 554 -46.65 2.19 15.60
C ALA A 554 -46.49 2.24 17.13
N HIS A 555 -45.26 2.28 17.63
CA HIS A 555 -44.97 2.43 19.05
C HIS A 555 -45.45 3.78 19.60
N ALA A 556 -45.18 4.89 18.91
CA ALA A 556 -45.66 6.21 19.30
C ALA A 556 -47.20 6.26 19.37
N ALA A 557 -47.88 5.71 18.37
CA ALA A 557 -49.34 5.63 18.34
C ALA A 557 -49.90 4.72 19.46
N ALA A 558 -49.23 3.61 19.78
CA ALA A 558 -49.63 2.75 20.90
C ALA A 558 -49.46 3.45 22.26
N LEU A 559 -48.38 4.22 22.42
CA LEU A 559 -48.08 4.97 23.64
C LEU A 559 -49.07 6.11 23.85
N GLU A 560 -49.45 6.81 22.76
CA GLU A 560 -50.49 7.83 22.80
C GLU A 560 -51.85 7.22 23.18
N LYS A 561 -52.24 6.07 22.60
CA LYS A 561 -53.47 5.37 22.99
C LYS A 561 -53.47 4.98 24.46
N LEU A 562 -52.34 4.53 24.99
CA LEU A 562 -52.17 4.22 26.41
C LEU A 562 -52.30 5.47 27.28
N ARG A 563 -51.70 6.60 26.88
CA ARG A 563 -51.82 7.88 27.59
C ARG A 563 -53.26 8.37 27.61
N ASN A 564 -53.96 8.25 26.47
CA ASN A 564 -55.37 8.65 26.31
C ASN A 564 -56.36 7.68 26.99
N ALA A 565 -55.88 6.64 27.69
CA ALA A 565 -56.69 5.80 28.58
C ALA A 565 -56.97 6.48 29.94
N THR A 566 -56.26 7.57 30.24
CA THR A 566 -56.49 8.41 31.41
C THR A 566 -56.75 9.84 30.94
N ILE A 567 -57.89 10.39 31.34
CA ILE A 567 -58.26 11.78 31.04
C ILE A 567 -57.75 12.66 32.17
N THR A 568 -57.03 13.71 31.80
CA THR A 568 -56.53 14.74 32.74
C THR A 568 -57.05 16.11 32.33
N ALA A 569 -57.16 17.04 33.29
CA ALA A 569 -57.62 18.40 33.00
C ALA A 569 -56.56 19.18 32.20
N PRO A 570 -56.92 19.81 31.07
CA PRO A 570 -55.98 20.61 30.26
C PRO A 570 -55.60 21.94 30.94
N PHE A 571 -56.51 22.52 31.71
CA PHE A 571 -56.35 23.79 32.43
C PHE A 571 -57.14 23.78 33.75
N ASP A 572 -56.89 24.78 34.60
CA ASP A 572 -57.67 25.00 35.83
C ASP A 572 -59.09 25.42 35.46
N GLY A 573 -60.11 24.73 35.97
CA GLY A 573 -61.48 24.98 35.53
C GLY A 573 -62.56 24.34 36.40
N ILE A 574 -63.78 24.34 35.88
CA ILE A 574 -64.94 23.69 36.49
C ILE A 574 -65.47 22.65 35.51
N VAL A 575 -65.82 21.47 36.02
CA VAL A 575 -66.49 20.43 35.23
C VAL A 575 -67.92 20.88 34.94
N SER A 576 -68.22 21.18 33.68
CA SER A 576 -69.56 21.59 33.21
C SER A 576 -70.49 20.40 33.14
N LEU A 577 -70.04 19.34 32.47
CA LEU A 577 -70.85 18.16 32.19
C LEU A 577 -70.01 16.89 32.25
N VAL A 578 -70.52 15.88 32.96
CA VAL A 578 -70.04 14.51 32.88
C VAL A 578 -71.08 13.64 32.16
N SER A 579 -70.68 13.03 31.05
CA SER A 579 -71.58 12.29 30.16
C SER A 579 -71.63 10.77 30.42
N VAL A 580 -70.84 10.25 31.36
CA VAL A 580 -70.69 8.81 31.62
C VAL A 580 -70.62 8.48 33.10
N LEU A 581 -70.94 7.24 33.47
CA LEU A 581 -70.85 6.74 34.84
C LEU A 581 -69.73 5.70 34.99
N GLU A 582 -69.29 5.50 36.23
CA GLU A 582 -68.36 4.43 36.56
C GLU A 582 -68.96 3.07 36.16
N GLY A 583 -68.20 2.29 35.40
CA GLY A 583 -68.63 1.00 34.88
C GLY A 583 -69.24 1.04 33.47
N ASP A 584 -69.48 2.22 32.89
CA ASP A 584 -70.00 2.33 31.53
C ASP A 584 -68.97 1.90 30.48
N GLN A 585 -69.46 1.37 29.37
CA GLN A 585 -68.67 1.06 28.18
C GLN A 585 -68.73 2.24 27.23
N VAL A 586 -67.56 2.83 26.93
CA VAL A 586 -67.45 4.02 26.08
C VAL A 586 -66.73 3.69 24.79
N GLY A 587 -67.17 4.33 23.69
CA GLY A 587 -66.49 4.27 22.40
C GLY A 587 -65.26 5.17 22.38
N ALA A 588 -64.38 4.96 21.40
CA ALA A 588 -63.26 5.87 21.17
C ALA A 588 -63.78 7.27 20.79
N ASN A 589 -63.18 8.30 21.36
CA ASN A 589 -63.53 9.71 21.19
C ASN A 589 -64.97 10.07 21.61
N ALA A 590 -65.63 9.22 22.40
CA ALA A 590 -66.92 9.57 23.00
C ALA A 590 -66.71 10.69 24.04
N PRO A 591 -67.56 11.73 24.08
CA PRO A 591 -67.44 12.82 25.06
C PRO A 591 -67.65 12.28 26.47
N ILE A 592 -66.70 12.53 27.38
CA ILE A 592 -66.71 12.02 28.76
C ILE A 592 -66.90 13.17 29.75
N VAL A 593 -66.01 14.16 29.73
CA VAL A 593 -66.01 15.29 30.67
C VAL A 593 -65.80 16.57 29.90
N GLU A 594 -66.62 17.58 30.15
CA GLU A 594 -66.42 18.94 29.67
C GLU A 594 -65.84 19.81 30.78
N VAL A 595 -64.69 20.43 30.53
CA VAL A 595 -64.04 21.37 31.47
C VAL A 595 -64.12 22.78 30.90
N VAL A 596 -64.53 23.72 31.74
CA VAL A 596 -64.72 25.13 31.38
C VAL A 596 -63.85 26.01 32.26
N ASP A 597 -63.18 26.99 31.67
CA ASP A 597 -62.34 27.95 32.37
C ASP A 597 -63.19 29.18 32.79
N PRO A 598 -63.43 29.39 34.09
CA PRO A 598 -64.25 30.50 34.59
C PRO A 598 -63.47 31.83 34.68
N SER A 599 -62.19 31.86 34.30
CA SER A 599 -61.34 33.05 34.42
C SER A 599 -61.65 34.10 33.35
N VAL A 600 -62.13 33.65 32.19
CA VAL A 600 -62.56 34.51 31.08
C VAL A 600 -64.08 34.46 31.02
N VAL A 601 -64.73 35.62 31.14
CA VAL A 601 -66.18 35.74 31.07
C VAL A 601 -66.53 36.75 30.00
N GLU A 602 -67.36 36.31 29.06
CA GLU A 602 -67.88 37.13 27.98
C GLU A 602 -69.40 37.24 28.11
N MET A 603 -69.97 38.30 27.57
CA MET A 603 -71.40 38.48 27.46
C MET A 603 -71.76 38.66 25.98
N ASP A 604 -72.71 37.86 25.52
CA ASP A 604 -73.25 37.98 24.17
C ASP A 604 -74.38 39.00 24.14
N GLY A 605 -74.07 40.19 23.62
CA GLY A 605 -75.01 41.26 23.38
C GLY A 605 -75.53 41.30 21.94
N ILE A 606 -76.66 41.97 21.74
CA ILE A 606 -77.27 42.23 20.44
C ILE A 606 -77.45 43.75 20.31
N VAL A 607 -76.90 44.33 19.23
CA VAL A 607 -76.96 45.77 18.93
C VAL A 607 -77.62 45.99 17.57
N ASP A 608 -78.40 47.07 17.44
CA ASP A 608 -79.13 47.42 16.21
C ASP A 608 -78.20 47.98 15.11
N GLU A 609 -78.63 47.87 13.84
CA GLU A 609 -77.89 48.33 12.64
C GLU A 609 -77.49 49.82 12.68
N ILE A 610 -78.25 50.66 13.38
CA ILE A 610 -77.99 52.11 13.44
C ILE A 610 -76.76 52.42 14.29
N ASP A 611 -76.56 51.68 15.38
CA ASP A 611 -75.52 51.96 16.36
C ASP A 611 -74.23 51.18 16.12
N ILE A 612 -74.28 50.07 15.37
CA ILE A 612 -73.11 49.23 15.08
C ILE A 612 -71.97 49.98 14.37
N LEU A 613 -72.30 51.00 13.56
CA LEU A 613 -71.31 51.78 12.81
C LEU A 613 -70.42 52.64 13.73
N LEU A 614 -70.89 52.95 14.94
CA LEU A 614 -70.16 53.74 15.93
C LEU A 614 -69.40 52.84 16.93
N LEU A 615 -69.74 51.55 16.98
CA LEU A 615 -69.11 50.59 17.86
C LEU A 615 -67.70 50.25 17.39
N ARG A 616 -66.77 50.10 18.34
CA ARG A 616 -65.39 49.65 18.09
C ARG A 616 -64.99 48.63 19.14
N GLU A 617 -64.13 47.69 18.75
CA GLU A 617 -63.47 46.80 19.69
C GLU A 617 -62.62 47.63 20.67
N GLY A 618 -62.64 47.25 21.95
CA GLY A 618 -61.98 47.95 23.04
C GLY A 618 -62.77 49.12 23.66
N LEU A 619 -64.00 49.40 23.21
CA LEU A 619 -64.86 50.36 23.90
C LEU A 619 -65.19 49.89 25.32
N ILE A 620 -65.23 50.84 26.25
CA ILE A 620 -65.55 50.59 27.66
C ILE A 620 -67.04 50.29 27.78
N ALA A 621 -67.34 49.23 28.52
CA ALA A 621 -68.69 48.80 28.83
C ALA A 621 -68.89 48.77 30.35
N SER A 622 -70.01 49.31 30.83
CA SER A 622 -70.45 49.11 32.21
C SER A 622 -71.50 48.02 32.24
N ILE A 623 -71.17 46.88 32.85
CA ILE A 623 -72.03 45.70 32.90
C ILE A 623 -72.70 45.61 34.27
N THR A 624 -74.01 45.42 34.26
CA THR A 624 -74.81 45.09 35.44
C THR A 624 -75.37 43.68 35.27
N VAL A 625 -75.21 42.86 36.31
CA VAL A 625 -75.69 41.47 36.30
C VAL A 625 -76.90 41.38 37.23
N ASP A 626 -78.01 40.83 36.75
CA ASP A 626 -79.27 40.77 37.52
C ASP A 626 -79.10 40.07 38.87
N ALA A 627 -78.22 39.05 38.91
CA ALA A 627 -77.90 38.29 40.11
C ALA A 627 -77.06 39.07 41.14
N LEU A 628 -76.51 40.23 40.78
CA LEU A 628 -75.68 41.09 41.63
C LEU A 628 -76.20 42.54 41.63
N PRO A 629 -77.38 42.80 42.25
CA PRO A 629 -77.99 44.12 42.23
C PRO A 629 -77.10 45.18 42.91
N GLY A 630 -76.93 46.33 42.25
CA GLY A 630 -76.19 47.49 42.77
C GLY A 630 -74.67 47.42 42.59
N ARG A 631 -74.13 46.41 41.87
CA ARG A 631 -72.72 46.36 41.47
C ARG A 631 -72.60 46.55 39.96
N VAL A 632 -71.76 47.50 39.55
CA VAL A 632 -71.36 47.70 38.16
C VAL A 632 -69.99 47.05 38.00
N LEU A 633 -69.86 46.19 36.98
CA LEU A 633 -68.60 45.58 36.57
C LEU A 633 -68.08 46.31 35.34
N GLU A 634 -66.77 46.54 35.29
CA GLU A 634 -66.13 47.13 34.12
C GLU A 634 -65.81 46.02 33.12
N GLY A 635 -65.97 46.33 31.83
CA GLY A 635 -65.61 45.43 30.75
C GLY A 635 -65.31 46.21 29.49
N PHE A 636 -65.01 45.48 28.42
CA PHE A 636 -64.76 46.06 27.12
C PHE A 636 -65.32 45.18 26.02
N VAL A 637 -65.61 45.78 24.86
CA VAL A 637 -66.03 45.03 23.67
C VAL A 637 -64.83 44.22 23.16
N SER A 638 -64.91 42.89 23.22
CA SER A 638 -63.86 41.98 22.77
C SER A 638 -63.97 41.67 21.28
N GLU A 639 -65.19 41.48 20.77
CA GLU A 639 -65.44 41.17 19.36
C GLU A 639 -66.79 41.73 18.90
N ILE A 640 -66.82 42.17 17.63
CA ILE A 640 -68.05 42.57 16.95
C ILE A 640 -68.26 41.63 15.77
N ALA A 641 -69.39 40.91 15.73
CA ALA A 641 -69.67 39.98 14.65
C ALA A 641 -69.74 40.72 13.29
N PRO A 642 -68.97 40.30 12.27
CA PRO A 642 -68.95 40.99 10.97
C PRO A 642 -70.22 40.76 10.14
N VAL A 643 -71.06 39.79 10.52
CA VAL A 643 -72.27 39.41 9.79
C VAL A 643 -73.50 39.74 10.64
N ALA A 644 -74.47 40.42 10.05
CA ALA A 644 -75.72 40.75 10.70
C ALA A 644 -76.66 39.53 10.78
N ASN A 645 -77.35 39.39 11.90
CA ASN A 645 -78.44 38.47 12.09
C ASN A 645 -79.76 39.15 11.68
N ILE A 646 -80.47 38.55 10.72
CA ILE A 646 -81.77 39.06 10.23
C ILE A 646 -82.87 38.11 10.69
N GLN A 647 -83.68 38.56 11.65
CA GLN A 647 -84.84 37.79 12.12
C GLN A 647 -86.10 38.64 11.98
N GLN A 648 -87.10 38.13 11.24
CA GLN A 648 -88.39 38.79 11.01
C GLN A 648 -88.29 40.23 10.47
N GLY A 649 -87.22 40.55 9.71
CA GLY A 649 -87.00 41.87 9.12
C GLY A 649 -86.28 42.88 10.03
N VAL A 650 -85.88 42.49 11.25
CA VAL A 650 -85.01 43.28 12.13
C VAL A 650 -83.56 42.83 11.90
N VAL A 651 -82.67 43.79 11.64
CA VAL A 651 -81.23 43.59 11.42
C VAL A 651 -80.50 43.88 12.73
N THR A 652 -79.83 42.88 13.28
CA THR A 652 -79.04 43.03 14.51
C THR A 652 -77.65 42.46 14.37
N TYR A 653 -76.72 42.95 15.16
CA TYR A 653 -75.33 42.50 15.20
C TYR A 653 -75.01 41.95 16.58
N SER A 654 -74.37 40.78 16.63
CA SER A 654 -73.91 40.19 17.87
C SER A 654 -72.59 40.84 18.30
N VAL A 655 -72.51 41.24 19.56
CA VAL A 655 -71.33 41.90 20.15
C VAL A 655 -70.91 41.11 21.38
N ARG A 656 -69.65 40.71 21.46
CA ARG A 656 -69.08 40.07 22.65
C ARG A 656 -68.42 41.12 23.53
N VAL A 657 -68.80 41.13 24.80
CA VAL A 657 -68.26 42.03 25.81
C VAL A 657 -67.54 41.21 26.87
N GLN A 658 -66.22 41.37 26.97
CA GLN A 658 -65.43 40.71 28.00
C GLN A 658 -65.50 41.49 29.31
N ILE A 659 -65.78 40.79 30.40
CA ILE A 659 -65.95 41.36 31.73
C ILE A 659 -64.66 41.21 32.53
N GLN A 660 -64.21 42.29 33.18
CA GLN A 660 -63.10 42.23 34.11
C GLN A 660 -63.61 41.87 35.51
N ILE A 661 -63.28 40.67 35.98
CA ILE A 661 -63.75 40.18 37.27
C ILE A 661 -62.81 40.67 38.40
N PRO A 662 -63.31 41.41 39.41
CA PRO A 662 -62.50 41.77 40.57
C PRO A 662 -62.23 40.56 41.48
N ASP A 663 -61.07 40.56 42.16
CA ASP A 663 -60.61 39.45 43.00
C ASP A 663 -61.68 38.96 44.01
N GLY A 664 -61.95 37.65 43.99
CA GLY A 664 -62.87 36.97 44.91
C GLY A 664 -64.33 36.94 44.46
N LEU A 665 -64.69 37.55 43.32
CA LEU A 665 -66.01 37.39 42.72
C LEU A 665 -66.02 36.18 41.77
N ARG A 666 -67.03 35.31 41.88
CA ARG A 666 -67.24 34.18 40.96
C ARG A 666 -68.58 34.34 40.27
N LEU A 667 -68.55 34.61 38.97
CA LEU A 667 -69.74 34.62 38.13
C LEU A 667 -70.09 33.18 37.72
N ARG A 668 -71.34 32.96 37.31
CA ARG A 668 -71.79 31.69 36.76
C ARG A 668 -72.16 31.88 35.31
N ASP A 669 -71.88 30.86 34.51
CA ASP A 669 -72.34 30.76 33.13
C ASP A 669 -73.88 30.82 33.08
N GLY A 670 -74.43 31.47 32.06
CA GLY A 670 -75.86 31.64 31.81
C GLY A 670 -76.56 32.73 32.62
N LEU A 671 -75.84 33.56 33.39
CA LEU A 671 -76.45 34.70 34.08
C LEU A 671 -76.87 35.80 33.09
N SER A 672 -78.05 36.38 33.28
CA SER A 672 -78.49 37.54 32.51
C SER A 672 -77.73 38.80 32.96
N ALA A 673 -77.24 39.55 31.97
CA ALA A 673 -76.51 40.78 32.18
C ALA A 673 -76.92 41.84 31.15
N VAL A 674 -76.79 43.09 31.54
CA VAL A 674 -77.04 44.27 30.70
C VAL A 674 -75.75 45.07 30.68
N ALA A 675 -75.23 45.33 29.48
CA ALA A 675 -74.07 46.19 29.29
C ALA A 675 -74.48 47.49 28.63
N ASP A 676 -74.09 48.61 29.24
CA ASP A 676 -74.13 49.92 28.62
C ASP A 676 -72.77 50.18 27.96
N LEU A 677 -72.78 50.24 26.63
CA LEU A 677 -71.60 50.46 25.80
C LEU A 677 -71.42 51.95 25.59
N VAL A 678 -70.30 52.50 26.04
CA VAL A 678 -70.00 53.93 25.88
C VAL A 678 -69.44 54.16 24.48
N LEU A 679 -70.25 54.73 23.58
CA LEU A 679 -69.88 54.98 22.19
C LEU A 679 -68.97 56.21 22.06
N GLU A 680 -69.39 57.31 22.68
CA GLU A 680 -68.69 58.59 22.66
C GLU A 680 -68.79 59.24 24.03
N GLN A 681 -67.68 59.79 24.50
CA GLN A 681 -67.60 60.53 25.75
C GLN A 681 -66.88 61.85 25.49
N ARG A 682 -67.58 62.96 25.72
CA ARG A 682 -67.01 64.30 25.72
C ARG A 682 -66.97 64.81 27.15
N LEU A 683 -65.78 64.97 27.69
CA LEU A 683 -65.58 65.45 29.04
C LEU A 683 -65.59 66.97 29.07
N ASN A 684 -66.21 67.55 30.10
CA ASN A 684 -66.18 68.98 30.39
C ASN A 684 -66.60 69.87 29.19
N VAL A 685 -67.77 69.57 28.62
CA VAL A 685 -68.40 70.36 27.55
C VAL A 685 -69.56 71.19 28.07
N LEU A 686 -69.87 72.30 27.40
CA LEU A 686 -70.94 73.19 27.80
C LEU A 686 -72.29 72.54 27.42
N LEU A 687 -73.05 72.09 28.41
CA LEU A 687 -74.27 71.30 28.19
C LEU A 687 -75.50 72.20 28.05
N LEU A 688 -76.19 72.07 26.93
CA LEU A 688 -77.45 72.76 26.66
C LEU A 688 -78.60 71.74 26.58
N PRO A 689 -79.69 71.89 27.36
CA PRO A 689 -80.85 71.03 27.22
C PRO A 689 -81.41 71.12 25.80
N GLN A 690 -81.80 70.01 25.19
CA GLN A 690 -82.34 70.02 23.82
C GLN A 690 -83.56 70.96 23.66
N GLN A 691 -84.34 71.13 24.74
CA GLN A 691 -85.51 72.01 24.81
C GLN A 691 -85.19 73.51 24.76
N ALA A 692 -83.91 73.90 24.94
CA ALA A 692 -83.46 75.29 24.88
C ALA A 692 -83.05 75.73 23.47
N ILE A 693 -83.05 74.81 22.50
CA ILE A 693 -82.62 75.04 21.13
C ILE A 693 -83.85 75.44 20.30
N PHE A 694 -83.82 76.65 19.76
CA PHE A 694 -84.83 77.19 18.84
C PHE A 694 -84.22 77.36 17.43
N GLY A 695 -85.08 77.60 16.43
CA GLY A 695 -84.64 77.84 15.05
C GLY A 695 -84.61 76.58 14.17
N SER A 696 -83.87 76.65 13.06
CA SER A 696 -83.80 75.56 12.07
C SER A 696 -82.48 74.79 12.20
N PHE A 697 -82.42 73.55 11.72
CA PHE A 697 -81.21 72.72 11.79
C PHE A 697 -79.96 73.38 11.15
N GLN A 698 -80.14 74.30 10.19
CA GLN A 698 -79.04 75.02 9.54
C GLN A 698 -78.61 76.30 10.27
N ALA A 699 -79.43 76.81 11.19
CA ALA A 699 -79.17 78.02 11.97
C ALA A 699 -79.84 77.89 13.35
N PRO A 700 -79.23 77.13 14.29
CA PRO A 700 -79.76 76.98 15.64
C PRO A 700 -79.51 78.27 16.45
N THR A 701 -80.54 78.66 17.21
CA THR A 701 -80.55 79.87 18.03
C THR A 701 -81.05 79.52 19.43
N VAL A 702 -80.49 80.17 20.46
CA VAL A 702 -80.95 80.04 21.85
C VAL A 702 -81.42 81.38 22.35
N MET A 703 -82.40 81.38 23.25
CA MET A 703 -82.90 82.59 23.89
C MET A 703 -82.18 82.77 25.23
N LEU A 704 -81.38 83.83 25.37
CA LEU A 704 -80.57 84.12 26.55
C LEU A 704 -81.15 85.29 27.35
N GLU A 705 -81.17 85.17 28.68
CA GLU A 705 -81.47 86.29 29.58
C GLU A 705 -80.26 87.24 29.71
N THR A 706 -80.41 88.49 29.25
CA THR A 706 -79.41 89.57 29.42
C THR A 706 -79.98 90.70 30.28
N GLU A 707 -79.13 91.61 30.79
CA GLU A 707 -79.56 92.76 31.61
C GLU A 707 -80.61 93.67 30.92
N SER A 708 -80.70 93.60 29.58
CA SER A 708 -81.65 94.35 28.73
C SER A 708 -82.90 93.57 28.31
N GLY A 709 -83.05 92.31 28.72
CA GLY A 709 -84.16 91.43 28.32
C GLY A 709 -83.70 90.14 27.63
N ILE A 710 -84.63 89.41 27.02
CA ILE A 710 -84.36 88.14 26.34
C ILE A 710 -83.81 88.42 24.94
N GLU A 711 -82.62 87.90 24.62
CA GLU A 711 -81.94 88.06 23.34
C GLU A 711 -81.79 86.71 22.63
N GLU A 712 -82.11 86.65 21.34
CA GLU A 712 -81.81 85.46 20.51
C GLU A 712 -80.35 85.48 20.07
N ARG A 713 -79.60 84.43 20.43
CA ARG A 713 -78.19 84.28 20.08
C ARG A 713 -77.98 83.06 19.20
N PRO A 714 -77.30 83.19 18.04
CA PRO A 714 -76.91 82.05 17.24
C PRO A 714 -75.84 81.24 17.98
N VAL A 715 -75.96 79.93 17.96
CA VAL A 715 -75.01 79.00 18.61
C VAL A 715 -74.51 77.98 17.60
N ILE A 716 -73.32 77.45 17.86
CA ILE A 716 -72.80 76.30 17.13
C ILE A 716 -72.95 75.09 18.05
N LEU A 717 -73.80 74.16 17.64
CA LEU A 717 -74.07 72.93 18.37
C LEU A 717 -73.10 71.83 17.94
N GLY A 718 -72.70 71.02 18.90
CA GLY A 718 -71.89 69.82 18.73
C GLY A 718 -72.72 68.55 18.87
N ASP A 719 -72.10 67.54 19.47
CA ASP A 719 -72.71 66.22 19.64
C ASP A 719 -73.89 66.28 20.65
N THR A 720 -74.83 65.34 20.55
CA THR A 720 -76.00 65.24 21.43
C THR A 720 -76.16 63.82 21.95
N ASP A 721 -76.48 63.68 23.24
CA ASP A 721 -76.82 62.40 23.86
C ASP A 721 -78.34 62.12 23.85
N GLY A 722 -79.12 63.02 23.23
CA GLY A 722 -80.58 62.95 23.14
C GLY A 722 -81.33 63.71 24.25
N PHE A 723 -80.65 64.15 25.31
CA PHE A 723 -81.22 65.03 26.35
C PHE A 723 -80.46 66.36 26.42
N TRP A 724 -79.14 66.29 26.34
CA TRP A 724 -78.20 67.40 26.33
C TRP A 724 -77.48 67.47 24.99
N THR A 725 -77.18 68.68 24.56
CA THR A 725 -76.42 68.95 23.34
C THR A 725 -75.22 69.82 23.71
N GLU A 726 -74.06 69.47 23.19
CA GLU A 726 -72.84 70.26 23.36
C GLU A 726 -72.99 71.61 22.65
N VAL A 727 -72.55 72.69 23.29
CA VAL A 727 -72.39 74.01 22.65
C VAL A 727 -70.92 74.30 22.45
N GLN A 728 -70.48 74.36 21.19
CA GLN A 728 -69.08 74.62 20.82
C GLN A 728 -68.75 76.11 20.84
N ALA A 729 -69.73 76.96 20.46
CA ALA A 729 -69.57 78.41 20.46
C ALA A 729 -70.91 79.13 20.58
N GLY A 730 -70.88 80.33 21.17
CA GLY A 730 -72.02 81.24 21.28
C GLY A 730 -72.56 81.42 22.70
N LEU A 731 -72.17 80.56 23.65
CA LEU A 731 -72.57 80.64 25.06
C LEU A 731 -71.36 80.49 26.00
N GLN A 732 -71.51 80.99 27.22
CA GLN A 732 -70.52 80.88 28.30
C GLN A 732 -71.12 80.18 29.53
N GLU A 733 -70.25 79.64 30.39
CA GLU A 733 -70.69 79.05 31.66
C GLU A 733 -71.40 80.09 32.53
N GLY A 734 -72.56 79.72 33.09
CA GLY A 734 -73.40 80.60 33.90
C GLY A 734 -74.45 81.40 33.12
N ASP A 735 -74.39 81.38 31.79
CA ASP A 735 -75.45 81.90 30.92
C ASP A 735 -76.78 81.20 31.22
N ARG A 736 -77.87 81.97 31.30
CA ARG A 736 -79.22 81.44 31.58
C ARG A 736 -80.05 81.41 30.31
N VAL A 737 -80.35 80.21 29.85
CA VAL A 737 -81.18 80.00 28.66
C VAL A 737 -82.62 79.73 29.02
N VAL A 738 -83.52 80.24 28.20
CA VAL A 738 -84.95 80.00 28.30
C VAL A 738 -85.24 78.64 27.66
N ILE A 739 -85.81 77.72 28.44
CA ILE A 739 -86.51 76.56 27.90
C ILE A 739 -88.00 76.88 27.84
N GLN A 740 -88.64 76.44 26.77
CA GLN A 740 -90.09 76.47 26.68
C GLN A 740 -90.61 75.08 27.04
N ASN A 741 -91.34 74.99 28.15
CA ASN A 741 -92.04 73.76 28.44
C ASN A 741 -93.15 73.64 27.40
N ALA A 742 -93.02 72.70 26.47
CA ALA A 742 -94.12 72.34 25.61
C ALA A 742 -95.31 71.98 26.52
N GLN A 743 -96.33 72.85 26.53
CA GLN A 743 -97.60 72.58 27.19
C GLN A 743 -98.13 71.28 26.58
N VAL A 744 -98.06 70.20 27.35
CA VAL A 744 -98.82 69.00 27.06
C VAL A 744 -100.27 69.44 27.02
N SER A 745 -100.82 69.50 25.80
CA SER A 745 -102.21 69.85 25.62
C SER A 745 -103.04 68.74 26.27
N ASP A 746 -103.79 69.07 27.33
CA ASP A 746 -104.59 68.13 28.13
C ASP A 746 -105.78 67.49 27.38
N ASP A 747 -105.87 67.60 26.05
CA ASP A 747 -106.89 66.90 25.26
C ASP A 747 -106.41 66.54 23.83
N PRO A 748 -105.76 65.38 23.63
CA PRO A 748 -105.27 64.92 22.33
C PRO A 748 -106.39 64.52 21.34
N PHE A 749 -107.66 64.63 21.71
CA PHE A 749 -108.78 64.10 20.92
C PHE A 749 -109.72 65.15 20.31
N GLN A 750 -109.44 66.46 20.45
CA GLN A 750 -110.25 67.50 19.79
C GLN A 750 -110.15 67.46 18.25
N ALA A 751 -108.96 67.23 17.69
CA ALA A 751 -108.75 67.12 16.24
C ALA A 751 -109.39 65.87 15.60
N LEU A 752 -109.67 64.83 16.40
CA LEU A 752 -110.32 63.59 15.94
C LEU A 752 -111.86 63.73 15.93
N ARG A 753 -112.43 64.53 16.84
CA ARG A 753 -113.87 64.69 17.00
C ARG A 753 -114.53 65.50 15.87
N ASP A 754 -113.78 66.43 15.26
CA ASP A 754 -114.24 67.19 14.09
C ASP A 754 -114.15 66.41 12.77
N ARG A 755 -113.44 65.27 12.75
CA ARG A 755 -113.29 64.43 11.55
C ARG A 755 -114.35 63.32 11.41
N PHE A 756 -115.11 63.02 12.46
CA PHE A 756 -116.06 61.90 12.50
C PHE A 756 -117.55 62.30 12.60
N ARG A 757 -117.90 63.57 12.29
CA ARG A 757 -119.31 64.04 12.27
C ARG A 757 -119.94 64.18 10.87
N GLY A 758 -119.27 63.72 9.80
CA GLY A 758 -119.79 63.82 8.43
C GLY A 758 -119.80 62.47 7.69
N GLY A 759 -120.96 61.80 7.65
CA GLY A 759 -121.26 60.64 6.77
C GLY A 759 -120.80 59.30 7.36
N GLY A 760 -121.64 58.35 7.76
CA GLY A 760 -122.95 57.99 7.24
C GLY A 760 -122.81 56.84 6.24
N GLY A 761 -123.07 55.60 6.67
CA GLY A 761 -123.47 54.53 5.74
C GLY A 761 -122.67 53.23 5.74
N ILE A 762 -123.02 52.32 6.65
CA ILE A 762 -123.45 50.93 6.37
C ILE A 762 -122.46 49.94 5.71
N GLY A 763 -122.15 48.89 6.48
CA GLY A 763 -122.13 47.47 6.04
C GLY A 763 -120.83 47.00 5.38
N GLY A 764 -120.22 45.87 5.71
CA GLY A 764 -120.59 44.76 6.55
C GLY A 764 -119.88 43.50 6.00
N GLY A 765 -119.27 42.71 6.90
CA GLY A 765 -119.14 41.25 6.77
C GLY A 765 -118.03 40.65 5.89
N GLY A 766 -117.31 39.69 6.48
CA GLY A 766 -116.68 38.55 5.79
C GLY A 766 -115.16 38.66 5.64
N ALA A 767 -114.33 38.03 6.47
CA ALA A 767 -114.07 36.59 6.63
C ALA A 767 -112.71 36.22 6.03
N PHE A 768 -111.83 35.73 6.91
CA PHE A 768 -110.54 35.09 6.65
C PHE A 768 -110.66 33.89 5.70
N PRO A 769 -109.57 33.52 5.01
CA PRO A 769 -108.84 32.32 5.40
C PRO A 769 -107.31 32.57 5.37
N GLY A 770 -106.46 31.91 6.16
CA GLY A 770 -106.47 30.48 6.46
C GLY A 770 -105.33 29.83 5.68
N ARG A 771 -104.21 29.61 6.40
CA ARG A 771 -102.95 28.97 6.00
C ARG A 771 -103.11 27.71 5.12
N ARG A 772 -102.10 27.47 4.29
CA ARG A 772 -101.24 26.30 4.47
C ARG A 772 -99.78 26.73 4.43
#